data_AF-A0A954TEJ5-F1
#
_entry.id   AF-A0A954TEJ5-F1
#
_cell.length_a   1.000
_cell.length_b   1.000
_cell.length_c   1.000
_cell.angle_alpha   90.00
_cell.angle_beta   90.00
_cell.angle_gamma   90.00
#
_symmetry.space_group_name_H-M   'P 1'
#
loop_
_entity.id
_entity.type
_entity.pdbx_description
1 polymer ?
#
loop_
_entity_poly.entity_id
_entity_poly.type
_entity_poly.pdbx_seq_one_letter_code
_entity_poly.pdbx_strand_id
1 'polypeptide(L)'
;MAKALSVWGIEIGQSALKALRCRLDGEQVVAEAFDYIEYPKILSQPDTDAEVLIREALETFVKRNDLKKTRVAVSVPGQSGLAKFFKPPPVELKKLRDIVKYEAKQQIPFELDDVVWDYQLMLGSDISDGFALESEVGLFAMKRDAVHRALKPLQTADIEVDLLQLAPLSLYNMVTYDRSLVADEEARYDSEHPPKSTVVLAMGTDATDLIVTNGFRVWQRSMPLGGNHFTRQLSKELKLTYVKAEHLKRNAMEADDPKLVFQAMRPVFNDLVTEVQRSMGFFRSLNKKAEIGSLLMLGNSVKLPGLTQYLSKNLAMDVEVVDAFSRLTGDEVLNSPAFKDHAAAFGPVYGLCLQSLGLGPISTNLVPVEIAKERLIRSKKPWAVAASAALLMGFAGNLLPAAGRWAEIHPTKWDKATTAAESTKKSSDSMLSTHEDQKKKIDILQQIGAEVSGSGDRRLLWMEVWKAITDSLKRSPDIDLNKLPDPEEVPYNTRTDIHITKVDCKFYDDISKYLTGRVEQVYQADRKTRLDLLGLLEVPSDGEDSEDAAAADPLEAEATVDVAAIVPPNEGEEEGNAAWVIQIDAYHFHNGPEYASTGDEREEFVLKTWVNELEGGSVKLPMRAIGEDGVPQSDANGNPVYVEEEFTYKELGLLHPLVIPGNYLPDNTIPNPEYIKKYGGAGGGTGGYGGAGYGGEGGYGGAGYGGGEAGYGGAGYGGSDGGGYGGGYGSGSGGGAGMYGGTAAAKPGEEEIPRSFPAPKFPFKLQIIWKEKPLTLRLLARELAKEAAEAEGEGETEGDVDPTDTTLGDENLASDI
;
A
#
# COMPACT_ATOMS: atom_id res chain seq x y z
N MET A 1 42.94 5.73 35.34
CA MET A 1 43.68 4.46 35.20
C MET A 1 42.77 3.32 35.64
N ALA A 2 42.55 2.31 34.80
CA ALA A 2 41.79 1.13 35.20
C ALA A 2 42.56 0.45 36.35
N LYS A 3 41.91 0.23 37.49
CA LYS A 3 42.52 -0.45 38.65
C LYS A 3 42.93 -1.86 38.21
N ALA A 4 44.15 -2.29 38.56
CA ALA A 4 44.60 -3.66 38.30
C ALA A 4 43.57 -4.66 38.84
N LEU A 5 43.28 -5.70 38.05
CA LEU A 5 42.19 -6.63 38.33
C LEU A 5 42.62 -7.61 39.45
N SER A 6 42.14 -7.41 40.67
CA SER A 6 42.31 -8.37 41.76
C SER A 6 41.30 -9.52 41.64
N VAL A 7 41.70 -10.71 42.07
CA VAL A 7 40.89 -11.93 42.08
C VAL A 7 40.88 -12.54 43.48
N TRP A 8 39.72 -12.99 43.93
CA TRP A 8 39.56 -13.91 45.05
C TRP A 8 39.42 -15.36 44.56
N GLY A 9 40.34 -16.24 44.94
CA GLY A 9 40.13 -17.69 44.89
C GLY A 9 39.53 -18.16 46.21
N ILE A 10 38.38 -18.84 46.17
CA ILE A 10 37.65 -19.30 47.35
C ILE A 10 37.41 -20.81 47.26
N GLU A 11 37.62 -21.52 48.35
CA GLU A 11 37.32 -22.94 48.48
C GLU A 11 36.51 -23.19 49.75
N ILE A 12 35.32 -23.75 49.57
CA ILE A 12 34.47 -24.22 50.66
C ILE A 12 34.89 -25.67 50.98
N GLY A 13 35.91 -25.82 51.83
CA GLY A 13 36.40 -27.12 52.27
C GLY A 13 35.46 -27.79 53.27
N GLN A 14 35.79 -29.02 53.69
CA GLN A 14 35.01 -29.74 54.72
C GLN A 14 35.35 -29.32 56.15
N SER A 15 36.53 -28.75 56.38
CA SER A 15 36.98 -28.28 57.71
C SER A 15 37.07 -26.77 57.83
N ALA A 16 37.23 -26.05 56.72
CA ALA A 16 37.37 -24.60 56.72
C ALA A 16 36.97 -24.01 55.36
N LEU A 17 36.51 -22.76 55.37
CA LEU A 17 36.50 -21.90 54.20
C LEU A 17 37.89 -21.28 54.05
N LYS A 18 38.44 -21.33 52.83
CA LYS A 18 39.76 -20.79 52.50
C LYS A 18 39.61 -19.79 51.37
N ALA A 19 40.26 -18.64 51.49
CA ALA A 19 40.21 -17.62 50.45
C ALA A 19 41.57 -16.94 50.31
N LEU A 20 42.03 -16.74 49.07
CA LEU A 20 43.24 -15.98 48.75
C LEU A 20 42.89 -14.89 47.76
N ARG A 21 43.36 -13.67 48.00
CA ARG A 21 43.27 -12.56 47.08
C ARG A 21 44.62 -12.34 46.41
N CYS A 22 44.64 -12.43 45.09
CA CYS A 22 45.81 -12.12 44.30
C CYS A 22 45.54 -10.97 43.33
N ARG A 23 46.60 -10.24 43.00
CA ARG A 23 46.64 -9.35 41.84
C ARG A 23 47.91 -9.61 41.03
N LEU A 24 47.89 -9.15 39.79
CA LEU A 24 49.08 -9.07 38.96
C LEU A 24 49.76 -7.70 39.16
N ASP A 25 51.07 -7.71 39.40
CA ASP A 25 51.95 -6.54 39.44
C ASP A 25 53.10 -6.73 38.44
N GLY A 26 53.00 -6.13 37.26
CA GLY A 26 53.87 -6.48 36.13
C GLY A 26 53.67 -7.96 35.76
N GLU A 27 54.71 -8.77 35.96
CA GLU A 27 54.69 -10.22 35.72
C GLU A 27 54.57 -11.04 37.02
N GLN A 28 54.56 -10.38 38.19
CA GLN A 28 54.55 -11.05 39.48
C GLN A 28 53.14 -11.16 40.04
N VAL A 29 52.81 -12.34 40.58
CA VAL A 29 51.57 -12.55 41.31
C VAL A 29 51.79 -12.15 42.77
N VAL A 30 51.00 -11.19 43.25
CA VAL A 30 51.08 -10.66 44.61
C VAL A 30 49.85 -11.09 45.40
N ALA A 31 50.05 -11.75 46.54
CA ALA A 31 49.02 -12.01 47.54
C ALA A 31 48.71 -10.72 48.32
N GLU A 32 47.47 -10.24 48.23
CA GLU A 32 47.02 -9.00 48.89
C GLU A 32 46.30 -9.28 50.22
N ALA A 33 45.57 -10.39 50.30
CA ALA A 33 44.80 -10.77 51.47
C ALA A 33 44.53 -12.27 51.46
N PHE A 34 44.22 -12.83 52.63
CA PHE A 34 43.79 -14.21 52.76
C PHE A 34 42.78 -14.34 53.91
N ASP A 35 41.98 -15.39 53.86
CA ASP A 35 41.14 -15.83 54.99
C ASP A 35 41.21 -17.35 55.12
N TYR A 36 41.30 -17.79 56.38
CA TYR A 36 41.13 -19.18 56.78
C TYR A 36 40.11 -19.20 57.91
N ILE A 37 38.89 -19.64 57.60
CA ILE A 37 37.76 -19.64 58.54
C ILE A 37 37.43 -21.11 58.85
N GLU A 38 37.99 -21.61 59.96
CA GLU A 38 37.75 -22.98 60.41
C GLU A 38 36.32 -23.14 60.94
N TYR A 39 35.67 -24.23 60.55
CA TYR A 39 34.35 -24.57 61.07
C TYR A 39 34.47 -25.19 62.47
N PRO A 40 33.51 -24.95 63.37
CA PRO A 40 33.48 -25.61 64.68
C PRO A 40 33.42 -27.14 64.62
N LYS A 41 32.82 -27.69 63.54
CA LYS A 41 32.74 -29.12 63.24
C LYS A 41 33.01 -29.36 61.76
N ILE A 42 33.51 -30.54 61.44
CA ILE A 42 33.66 -30.95 60.04
C ILE A 42 32.27 -31.14 59.42
N LEU A 43 32.07 -30.58 58.23
CA LEU A 43 30.76 -30.52 57.58
C LEU A 43 30.15 -31.89 57.26
N SER A 44 30.98 -32.93 57.14
CA SER A 44 30.55 -34.32 56.89
C SER A 44 30.20 -35.12 58.15
N GLN A 45 30.20 -34.51 59.35
CA GLN A 45 29.75 -35.17 60.58
C GLN A 45 28.21 -35.30 60.61
N PRO A 46 27.64 -36.43 61.07
CA PRO A 46 26.20 -36.69 60.99
C PRO A 46 25.28 -35.70 61.73
N ASP A 47 25.78 -35.05 62.78
CA ASP A 47 25.06 -34.10 63.63
C ASP A 47 25.34 -32.63 63.27
N THR A 48 25.96 -32.38 62.11
CA THR A 48 26.38 -31.05 61.68
C THR A 48 25.43 -30.48 60.64
N ASP A 49 24.90 -29.29 60.91
CA ASP A 49 24.19 -28.50 59.91
C ASP A 49 25.19 -27.75 59.04
N ALA A 50 25.59 -28.39 57.93
CA ALA A 50 26.59 -27.84 57.04
C ALA A 50 26.15 -26.52 56.38
N GLU A 51 24.86 -26.33 56.11
CA GLU A 51 24.36 -25.11 55.48
C GLU A 51 24.50 -23.90 56.42
N VAL A 52 24.24 -24.10 57.71
CA VAL A 52 24.44 -23.05 58.74
C VAL A 52 25.92 -22.67 58.87
N LEU A 53 26.81 -23.65 59.01
CA LEU A 53 28.24 -23.37 59.19
C LEU A 53 28.88 -22.71 57.97
N ILE A 54 28.51 -23.13 56.76
CA ILE A 54 28.97 -22.48 55.51
C ILE A 54 28.47 -21.04 55.46
N ARG A 55 27.20 -20.78 55.79
CA ARG A 55 26.63 -19.43 55.79
C ARG A 55 27.35 -18.51 56.77
N GLU A 56 27.57 -18.96 58.01
CA GLU A 56 28.29 -18.17 59.03
C GLU A 56 29.74 -17.85 58.61
N ALA A 57 30.43 -18.81 57.97
CA ALA A 57 31.77 -18.57 57.44
C ALA A 57 31.77 -17.58 56.27
N LEU A 58 30.81 -17.69 55.34
CA LEU A 58 30.66 -16.74 54.24
C LEU A 58 30.29 -15.32 54.74
N GLU A 59 29.41 -15.21 55.73
CA GLU A 59 29.10 -13.92 56.36
C GLU A 59 30.35 -13.30 57.01
N THR A 60 31.17 -14.12 57.67
CA THR A 60 32.43 -13.67 58.25
C THR A 60 33.41 -13.20 57.17
N PHE A 61 33.53 -13.97 56.07
CA PHE A 61 34.35 -13.61 54.91
C PHE A 61 33.90 -12.29 54.27
N VAL A 62 32.60 -12.11 54.02
CA VAL A 62 32.05 -10.88 53.42
C VAL A 62 32.18 -9.67 54.36
N LYS A 63 32.07 -9.87 55.68
CA LYS A 63 32.30 -8.79 56.66
C LYS A 63 33.76 -8.32 56.68
N ARG A 64 34.72 -9.22 56.43
CA ARG A 64 36.16 -8.91 56.44
C ARG A 64 36.66 -8.33 55.13
N ASN A 65 36.00 -8.59 54.01
CA ASN A 65 36.55 -8.32 52.68
C ASN A 65 35.59 -7.52 51.79
N ASP A 66 36.15 -6.54 51.05
CA ASP A 66 35.43 -5.89 49.95
C ASP A 66 35.60 -6.70 48.66
N LEU A 67 34.47 -7.23 48.18
CA LEU A 67 34.37 -7.99 46.93
C LEU A 67 34.03 -7.09 45.72
N LYS A 68 33.88 -5.77 45.92
CA LYS A 68 33.61 -4.84 44.82
C LYS A 68 34.82 -4.75 43.89
N LYS A 69 34.56 -4.81 42.59
CA LYS A 69 35.57 -4.68 41.52
C LYS A 69 36.67 -5.76 41.61
N THR A 70 36.35 -6.93 42.15
CA THR A 70 37.22 -8.12 42.12
C THR A 70 36.50 -9.25 41.39
N ARG A 71 37.25 -10.14 40.73
CA ARG A 71 36.68 -11.41 40.25
C ARG A 71 36.67 -12.43 41.37
N VAL A 72 35.68 -13.31 41.42
CA VAL A 72 35.60 -14.41 42.39
C VAL A 72 35.64 -15.74 41.66
N ALA A 73 36.63 -16.56 41.98
CA ALA A 73 36.79 -17.91 41.49
C ALA A 73 36.57 -18.91 42.62
N VAL A 74 35.86 -19.99 42.35
CA VAL A 74 35.50 -21.00 43.35
C VAL A 74 35.94 -22.38 42.87
N SER A 75 36.51 -23.17 43.77
CA SER A 75 36.77 -24.58 43.50
C SER A 75 35.68 -25.48 44.08
N VAL A 76 35.47 -26.61 43.43
CA VAL A 76 34.67 -27.73 43.93
C VAL A 76 35.53 -28.99 44.03
N PRO A 77 35.20 -29.95 44.89
CA PRO A 77 35.98 -31.17 45.03
C PRO A 77 36.09 -31.97 43.71
N GLY A 78 37.24 -32.62 43.47
CA GLY A 78 37.50 -33.34 42.22
C GLY A 78 36.45 -34.41 41.89
N GLN A 79 35.93 -35.12 42.90
CA GLN A 79 34.89 -36.15 42.72
C GLN A 79 33.51 -35.61 42.32
N SER A 80 33.30 -34.29 42.36
CA SER A 80 32.04 -33.67 41.94
C SER A 80 31.93 -33.54 40.43
N GLY A 81 33.04 -33.64 39.70
CA GLY A 81 33.08 -33.57 38.25
C GLY A 81 33.89 -34.69 37.60
N LEU A 82 34.00 -34.60 36.29
CA LEU A 82 34.72 -35.50 35.41
C LEU A 82 35.75 -34.69 34.63
N ALA A 83 36.97 -35.21 34.51
CA ALA A 83 37.95 -34.76 33.52
C ALA A 83 38.31 -35.94 32.63
N LYS A 84 38.19 -35.76 31.32
CA LYS A 84 38.57 -36.74 30.30
C LYS A 84 39.50 -36.08 29.30
N PHE A 85 40.51 -36.82 28.88
CA PHE A 85 41.49 -36.35 27.91
C PHE A 85 41.43 -37.30 26.72
N PHE A 86 41.36 -36.73 25.52
CA PHE A 86 41.35 -37.51 24.29
C PHE A 86 42.10 -36.74 23.19
N LYS A 87 42.55 -37.47 22.18
CA LYS A 87 43.22 -36.90 21.01
C LYS A 87 42.24 -36.90 19.85
N PRO A 88 41.67 -35.75 19.44
CA PRO A 88 40.85 -35.70 18.24
C PRO A 88 41.71 -36.05 17.00
N PRO A 89 41.10 -36.58 15.93
CA PRO A 89 41.77 -36.66 14.64
C PRO A 89 42.14 -35.25 14.14
N PRO A 90 43.09 -35.14 13.19
CA PRO A 90 43.44 -33.86 12.59
C PRO A 90 42.21 -33.09 12.11
N VAL A 91 42.00 -31.89 12.66
CA VAL A 91 40.78 -31.11 12.43
C VAL A 91 41.07 -29.61 12.38
N GLU A 92 40.36 -28.90 11.52
CA GLU A 92 40.31 -27.44 11.55
C GLU A 92 39.83 -26.94 12.91
N LEU A 93 40.49 -25.92 13.47
CA LEU A 93 40.14 -25.36 14.78
C LEU A 93 38.65 -24.93 14.87
N LYS A 94 38.06 -24.49 13.75
CA LYS A 94 36.64 -24.10 13.67
C LYS A 94 35.68 -25.28 13.88
N LYS A 95 36.08 -26.48 13.47
CA LYS A 95 35.29 -27.72 13.58
C LYS A 95 35.59 -28.49 14.86
N LEU A 96 36.62 -28.11 15.62
CA LEU A 96 37.00 -28.77 16.86
C LEU A 96 35.82 -28.89 17.82
N ARG A 97 35.00 -27.82 17.97
CA ARG A 97 33.84 -27.83 18.86
C ARG A 97 32.85 -28.94 18.54
N ASP A 98 32.61 -29.22 17.27
CA ASP A 98 31.64 -30.23 16.85
C ASP A 98 32.15 -31.65 17.13
N ILE A 99 33.44 -31.89 16.93
CA ILE A 99 34.10 -33.15 17.32
C ILE A 99 34.05 -33.33 18.83
N VAL A 100 34.40 -32.29 19.60
CA VAL A 100 34.36 -32.36 21.05
C VAL A 100 32.94 -32.59 21.56
N LYS A 101 31.93 -31.99 20.94
CA LYS A 101 30.52 -32.25 21.27
C LYS A 101 30.12 -33.70 20.99
N TYR A 102 30.63 -34.30 19.91
CA TYR A 102 30.40 -35.72 19.60
C TYR A 102 31.08 -36.63 20.63
N GLU A 103 32.35 -36.38 20.95
CA GLU A 103 33.09 -37.12 21.98
C GLU A 103 32.47 -36.95 23.37
N ALA A 104 32.01 -35.74 23.72
CA ALA A 104 31.36 -35.47 25.00
C ALA A 104 30.11 -36.34 25.22
N LYS A 105 29.31 -36.59 24.17
CA LYS A 105 28.15 -37.49 24.25
C LYS A 105 28.53 -38.94 24.55
N GLN A 106 29.74 -39.38 24.17
CA GLN A 106 30.21 -40.75 24.41
C GLN A 106 30.92 -40.88 25.76
N GLN A 107 31.67 -39.85 26.17
CA GLN A 107 32.53 -39.89 27.35
C GLN A 107 31.79 -39.49 28.64
N ILE A 108 30.74 -38.67 28.53
CA ILE A 108 29.93 -38.23 29.68
C ILE A 108 28.79 -39.25 29.87
N PRO A 109 28.68 -39.91 31.04
CA PRO A 109 27.68 -40.96 31.29
C PRO A 109 26.27 -40.39 31.60
N PHE A 110 25.98 -39.17 31.15
CA PHE A 110 24.74 -38.43 31.38
C PHE A 110 24.40 -37.62 30.13
N GLU A 111 23.14 -37.22 29.98
CA GLU A 111 22.72 -36.34 28.91
C GLU A 111 23.43 -34.97 29.02
N LEU A 112 23.84 -34.42 27.87
CA LEU A 112 24.55 -33.14 27.85
C LEU A 112 23.71 -31.97 28.40
N ASP A 113 22.38 -32.08 28.37
CA ASP A 113 21.48 -31.06 28.89
C ASP A 113 21.49 -31.03 30.42
N ASP A 114 21.80 -32.14 31.10
CA ASP A 114 21.87 -32.26 32.57
C ASP A 114 23.26 -31.92 33.14
N VAL A 115 24.20 -31.53 32.28
CA VAL A 115 25.60 -31.37 32.61
C VAL A 115 26.12 -30.01 32.14
N VAL A 116 26.84 -29.31 33.02
CA VAL A 116 27.68 -28.18 32.61
C VAL A 116 29.02 -28.76 32.21
N TRP A 117 29.43 -28.48 30.98
CA TRP A 117 30.70 -28.95 30.46
C TRP A 117 31.39 -27.86 29.67
N ASP A 118 32.71 -27.93 29.67
CA ASP A 118 33.58 -27.06 28.90
C ASP A 118 34.80 -27.85 28.45
N TYR A 119 35.50 -27.35 27.44
CA TYR A 119 36.66 -28.02 26.86
C TYR A 119 37.76 -27.03 26.53
N GLN A 120 38.99 -27.53 26.47
CA GLN A 120 40.10 -26.76 25.94
C GLN A 120 41.12 -27.65 25.26
N LEU A 121 41.86 -27.04 24.34
CA LEU A 121 43.10 -27.61 23.84
C LEU A 121 44.16 -27.55 24.95
N MET A 122 44.85 -28.64 25.18
CA MET A 122 45.93 -28.70 26.18
C MET A 122 47.21 -28.06 25.62
N LEU A 123 48.11 -27.61 26.51
CA LEU A 123 49.41 -27.04 26.13
C LEU A 123 50.24 -28.01 25.26
N GLY A 124 51.14 -27.44 24.47
CA GLY A 124 52.05 -28.19 23.59
C GLY A 124 51.38 -28.87 22.40
N SER A 125 50.16 -28.46 22.07
CA SER A 125 49.40 -28.92 20.91
C SER A 125 49.98 -28.34 19.61
N ASP A 126 50.15 -29.18 18.59
CA ASP A 126 50.65 -28.74 17.30
C ASP A 126 49.52 -28.16 16.44
N ILE A 127 49.57 -26.84 16.25
CA ILE A 127 48.64 -26.08 15.41
C ILE A 127 49.42 -25.55 14.20
N SER A 128 49.09 -26.07 13.02
CA SER A 128 49.69 -25.64 11.74
C SER A 128 48.59 -25.34 10.73
N ASP A 129 48.70 -24.23 10.01
CA ASP A 129 47.77 -23.82 8.95
C ASP A 129 46.27 -23.83 9.37
N GLY A 130 46.00 -23.58 10.65
CA GLY A 130 44.64 -23.59 11.21
C GLY A 130 44.07 -24.98 11.53
N PHE A 131 44.89 -26.03 11.43
CA PHE A 131 44.57 -27.40 11.83
C PHE A 131 45.28 -27.77 13.14
N ALA A 132 44.55 -28.46 14.02
CA ALA A 132 45.11 -29.16 15.17
C ALA A 132 45.51 -30.56 14.71
N LEU A 133 46.82 -30.85 14.60
CA LEU A 133 47.34 -32.13 14.09
C LEU A 133 47.52 -33.15 15.22
N GLU A 134 48.39 -32.83 16.17
CA GLU A 134 48.70 -33.67 17.34
C GLU A 134 48.36 -32.92 18.63
N SER A 135 47.08 -32.75 18.86
CA SER A 135 46.56 -32.04 20.03
C SER A 135 45.83 -32.98 20.97
N GLU A 136 45.90 -32.72 22.27
CA GLU A 136 45.03 -33.35 23.25
C GLU A 136 43.99 -32.32 23.70
N VAL A 137 42.74 -32.77 23.82
CA VAL A 137 41.65 -31.96 24.34
C VAL A 137 41.30 -32.46 25.73
N GLY A 138 41.25 -31.54 26.70
CA GLY A 138 40.64 -31.76 28.00
C GLY A 138 39.15 -31.45 27.93
N LEU A 139 38.31 -32.42 28.26
CA LEU A 139 36.87 -32.29 28.45
C LEU A 139 36.55 -32.35 29.94
N PHE A 140 35.87 -31.31 30.43
CA PHE A 140 35.53 -31.17 31.84
C PHE A 140 34.04 -31.02 32.00
N ALA A 141 33.47 -31.74 32.96
CA ALA A 141 32.03 -31.84 33.10
C ALA A 141 31.60 -31.98 34.56
N MET A 142 30.45 -31.40 34.91
CA MET A 142 29.83 -31.50 36.22
C MET A 142 28.31 -31.48 36.07
N LYS A 143 27.60 -32.33 36.83
CA LYS A 143 26.12 -32.31 36.82
C LYS A 143 25.61 -30.92 37.21
N ARG A 144 24.61 -30.41 36.48
CA ARG A 144 24.00 -29.09 36.75
C ARG A 144 23.56 -28.96 38.21
N ASP A 145 22.89 -29.96 38.77
CA ASP A 145 22.48 -29.96 40.17
C ASP A 145 23.64 -29.81 41.16
N ALA A 146 24.78 -30.43 40.85
CA ALA A 146 25.96 -30.32 41.69
C ALA A 146 26.57 -28.91 41.60
N VAL A 147 26.59 -28.31 40.41
CA VAL A 147 27.01 -26.92 40.20
C VAL A 147 26.11 -25.95 40.97
N HIS A 148 24.79 -26.09 40.84
CA HIS A 148 23.83 -25.25 41.57
C HIS A 148 23.97 -25.40 43.08
N ARG A 149 24.16 -26.63 43.58
CA ARG A 149 24.39 -26.86 45.01
C ARG A 149 25.67 -26.18 45.51
N ALA A 150 26.74 -26.21 44.73
CA ALA A 150 28.00 -25.56 45.08
C ALA A 150 27.89 -24.02 45.06
N LEU A 151 27.13 -23.45 44.12
CA LEU A 151 26.97 -22.00 43.97
C LEU A 151 25.93 -21.39 44.92
N LYS A 152 24.92 -22.16 45.36
CA LYS A 152 23.80 -21.66 46.19
C LYS A 152 24.24 -20.92 47.47
N PRO A 153 25.20 -21.40 48.28
CA PRO A 153 25.64 -20.67 49.47
C PRO A 153 26.26 -19.32 49.14
N LEU A 154 27.04 -19.24 48.05
CA LEU A 154 27.69 -18.01 47.58
C LEU A 154 26.66 -17.01 47.05
N GLN A 155 25.66 -17.48 46.29
CA GLN A 155 24.54 -16.65 45.83
C GLN A 155 23.72 -16.08 47.00
N THR A 156 23.48 -16.89 48.04
CA THR A 156 22.76 -16.46 49.26
C THR A 156 23.54 -15.37 50.00
N ALA A 157 24.87 -15.39 49.92
CA ALA A 157 25.76 -14.37 50.48
C ALA A 157 25.98 -13.16 49.53
N ASP A 158 25.23 -13.05 48.43
CA ASP A 158 25.40 -12.03 47.37
C ASP A 158 26.82 -11.98 46.77
N ILE A 159 27.49 -13.14 46.69
CA ILE A 159 28.81 -13.31 46.08
C ILE A 159 28.63 -13.78 44.63
N GLU A 160 29.06 -12.96 43.68
CA GLU A 160 29.05 -13.30 42.25
C GLU A 160 30.31 -14.08 41.85
N VAL A 161 30.17 -15.39 41.60
CA VAL A 161 31.26 -16.32 41.23
C VAL A 161 31.56 -16.30 39.73
N ASP A 162 32.60 -15.61 39.28
CA ASP A 162 33.00 -15.51 37.86
C ASP A 162 33.53 -16.82 37.28
N LEU A 163 34.16 -17.66 38.11
CA LEU A 163 34.81 -18.89 37.68
C LEU A 163 34.52 -20.02 38.64
N LEU A 164 34.13 -21.18 38.11
CA LEU A 164 33.95 -22.41 38.87
C LEU A 164 34.82 -23.51 38.26
N GLN A 165 35.66 -24.14 39.09
CA GLN A 165 36.60 -25.15 38.61
C GLN A 165 36.74 -26.35 39.57
N LEU A 166 37.12 -27.51 39.07
CA LEU A 166 37.49 -28.64 39.91
C LEU A 166 38.83 -28.37 40.64
N ALA A 167 38.90 -28.66 41.94
CA ALA A 167 40.09 -28.45 42.75
C ALA A 167 41.37 -29.07 42.17
N PRO A 168 41.39 -30.31 41.63
CA PRO A 168 42.61 -30.85 41.05
C PRO A 168 43.10 -30.10 39.80
N LEU A 169 42.20 -29.47 39.03
CA LEU A 169 42.56 -28.65 37.87
C LEU A 169 43.11 -27.29 38.31
N SER A 170 42.57 -26.71 39.38
CA SER A 170 43.20 -25.54 40.00
C SER A 170 44.59 -25.86 40.54
N LEU A 171 44.79 -27.03 41.14
CA LEU A 171 46.11 -27.50 41.59
C LEU A 171 47.08 -27.71 40.44
N TYR A 172 46.60 -28.21 39.30
CA TYR A 172 47.39 -28.30 38.08
C TYR A 172 47.85 -26.90 37.60
N ASN A 173 46.99 -25.87 37.71
CA ASN A 173 47.41 -24.51 37.42
C ASN A 173 48.51 -24.02 38.36
N MET A 174 48.33 -24.28 39.66
CA MET A 174 49.29 -23.90 40.68
C MET A 174 50.65 -24.56 40.46
N VAL A 175 50.71 -25.88 40.30
CA VAL A 175 51.99 -26.59 40.19
C VAL A 175 52.72 -26.24 38.90
N THR A 176 51.99 -26.08 37.79
CA THR A 176 52.58 -25.76 36.48
C THR A 176 53.22 -24.38 36.51
N TYR A 177 52.53 -23.39 37.07
CA TYR A 177 53.06 -22.04 37.22
C TYR A 177 54.17 -21.98 38.27
N ASP A 178 53.90 -22.39 39.52
CA ASP A 178 54.78 -22.17 40.66
C ASP A 178 56.10 -22.94 40.54
N ARG A 179 56.07 -24.15 39.97
CA ARG A 179 57.26 -24.99 39.75
C ARG A 179 57.85 -24.84 38.35
N SER A 180 57.29 -23.94 37.53
CA SER A 180 57.77 -23.66 36.17
C SER A 180 57.98 -24.95 35.36
N LEU A 181 56.96 -25.83 35.36
CA LEU A 181 57.05 -27.14 34.69
C LEU A 181 57.16 -27.02 33.17
N VAL A 182 56.77 -25.87 32.61
CA VAL A 182 56.93 -25.51 31.21
C VAL A 182 57.81 -24.26 31.16
N ALA A 183 58.95 -24.37 30.48
CA ALA A 183 59.93 -23.28 30.38
C ALA A 183 59.53 -22.21 29.35
N ASP A 184 58.77 -22.61 28.33
CA ASP A 184 58.28 -21.77 27.23
C ASP A 184 56.87 -22.22 26.85
N GLU A 185 55.90 -21.30 26.86
CA GLU A 185 54.51 -21.59 26.51
C GLU A 185 54.34 -22.03 25.04
N GLU A 186 55.28 -21.66 24.17
CA GLU A 186 55.32 -22.09 22.75
C GLU A 186 55.96 -23.48 22.56
N ALA A 187 56.50 -24.09 23.62
CA ALA A 187 57.10 -25.40 23.55
C ALA A 187 56.08 -26.46 23.12
N ARG A 188 56.47 -27.28 22.13
CA ARG A 188 55.67 -28.41 21.66
C ARG A 188 55.87 -29.63 22.56
N TYR A 189 54.81 -30.41 22.73
CA TYR A 189 54.87 -31.64 23.50
C TYR A 189 55.47 -32.78 22.66
N ASP A 190 56.66 -33.26 23.02
CA ASP A 190 57.23 -34.48 22.45
C ASP A 190 56.63 -35.73 23.14
N SER A 191 55.87 -36.52 22.38
CA SER A 191 55.26 -37.75 22.90
C SER A 191 56.23 -38.95 22.97
N GLU A 192 57.36 -38.89 22.25
CA GLU A 192 58.41 -39.89 22.29
C GLU A 192 59.32 -39.71 23.51
N HIS A 193 59.62 -38.46 23.87
CA HIS A 193 60.46 -38.10 25.03
C HIS A 193 59.75 -37.10 25.95
N PRO A 194 58.66 -37.50 26.62
CA PRO A 194 57.89 -36.58 27.46
C PRO A 194 58.71 -36.11 28.68
N PRO A 195 58.54 -34.85 29.13
CA PRO A 195 59.17 -34.39 30.37
C PRO A 195 58.73 -35.23 31.58
N LYS A 196 59.59 -35.29 32.60
CA LYS A 196 59.30 -36.00 33.84
C LYS A 196 58.02 -35.46 34.49
N SER A 197 57.15 -36.37 34.87
CA SER A 197 55.88 -36.05 35.53
C SER A 197 56.07 -35.90 37.04
N THR A 198 55.45 -34.90 37.61
CA THR A 198 55.32 -34.67 39.05
C THR A 198 53.98 -35.23 39.52
N VAL A 199 53.98 -35.98 40.62
CA VAL A 199 52.75 -36.41 41.31
C VAL A 199 52.41 -35.35 42.34
N VAL A 200 51.19 -34.84 42.33
CA VAL A 200 50.68 -33.93 43.36
C VAL A 200 49.60 -34.65 44.14
N LEU A 201 49.79 -34.76 45.45
CA LEU A 201 48.87 -35.40 46.38
C LEU A 201 48.28 -34.33 47.31
N ALA A 202 47.07 -33.87 47.01
CA ALA A 202 46.35 -32.90 47.83
C ALA A 202 45.41 -33.62 48.78
N MET A 203 45.85 -33.79 50.03
CA MET A 203 45.14 -34.53 51.06
C MET A 203 44.19 -33.62 51.84
N GLY A 204 42.91 -33.70 51.51
CA GLY A 204 41.83 -32.99 52.20
C GLY A 204 41.35 -33.71 53.46
N THR A 205 40.17 -33.31 53.93
CA THR A 205 39.52 -33.88 55.12
C THR A 205 38.89 -35.24 54.82
N ASP A 206 38.10 -35.36 53.74
CA ASP A 206 37.38 -36.60 53.41
C ASP A 206 37.87 -37.27 52.12
N ALA A 207 38.58 -36.53 51.27
CA ALA A 207 39.11 -37.03 50.01
C ALA A 207 40.53 -36.52 49.78
N THR A 208 41.26 -37.24 48.94
CA THR A 208 42.61 -36.91 48.51
C THR A 208 42.62 -36.89 47.00
N ASP A 209 42.98 -35.74 46.43
CA ASP A 209 43.13 -35.57 44.99
C ASP A 209 44.57 -35.90 44.61
N LEU A 210 44.74 -36.83 43.67
CA LEU A 210 46.02 -37.17 43.08
C LEU A 210 46.04 -36.67 41.64
N ILE A 211 47.03 -35.85 41.33
CA ILE A 211 47.30 -35.28 40.01
C ILE A 211 48.65 -35.79 39.54
N VAL A 212 48.78 -36.18 38.28
CA VAL A 212 50.06 -36.48 37.64
C VAL A 212 50.20 -35.57 36.44
N THR A 213 51.26 -34.77 36.40
CA THR A 213 51.45 -33.78 35.34
C THR A 213 52.92 -33.52 35.02
N ASN A 214 53.20 -33.22 33.76
CA ASN A 214 54.47 -32.72 33.27
C ASN A 214 54.36 -31.28 32.72
N GLY A 215 53.30 -30.56 33.10
CA GLY A 215 53.01 -29.21 32.61
C GLY A 215 52.21 -29.16 31.30
N PHE A 216 52.34 -30.16 30.42
CA PHE A 216 51.57 -30.23 29.16
C PHE A 216 50.32 -31.09 29.28
N ARG A 217 50.47 -32.22 29.98
CA ARG A 217 49.44 -33.23 30.18
C ARG A 217 49.08 -33.29 31.65
N VAL A 218 47.83 -33.62 31.94
CA VAL A 218 47.34 -33.78 33.31
C VAL A 218 46.45 -35.01 33.39
N TRP A 219 46.69 -35.82 34.41
CA TRP A 219 45.82 -36.92 34.79
C TRP A 219 45.41 -36.72 36.24
N GLN A 220 44.13 -36.91 36.54
CA GLN A 220 43.62 -36.73 37.90
C GLN A 220 42.81 -37.94 38.37
N ARG A 221 42.87 -38.20 39.67
CA ARG A 221 41.99 -39.14 40.36
C ARG A 221 41.73 -38.67 41.79
N SER A 222 40.45 -38.60 42.15
CA SER A 222 40.04 -38.36 43.54
C SER A 222 39.83 -39.69 44.26
N MET A 223 40.42 -39.82 45.45
CA MET A 223 40.32 -40.99 46.32
C MET A 223 39.49 -40.63 47.55
N PRO A 224 38.48 -41.42 47.95
CA PRO A 224 37.65 -41.14 49.13
C PRO A 224 38.37 -41.51 50.43
N LEU A 225 39.57 -40.95 50.62
CA LEU A 225 40.43 -41.14 51.76
C LEU A 225 41.02 -39.77 52.13
N GLY A 226 41.03 -39.41 53.41
CA GLY A 226 41.47 -38.09 53.87
C GLY A 226 41.71 -38.03 55.37
N GLY A 227 42.03 -36.85 55.90
CA GLY A 227 42.38 -36.63 57.30
C GLY A 227 41.35 -37.09 58.34
N ASN A 228 40.06 -37.11 57.99
CA ASN A 228 38.96 -37.59 58.83
C ASN A 228 39.00 -39.12 59.04
N HIS A 229 39.56 -39.86 58.09
CA HIS A 229 39.69 -41.32 58.20
C HIS A 229 40.67 -41.70 59.31
N PHE A 230 41.74 -40.92 59.48
CA PHE A 230 42.66 -41.03 60.62
C PHE A 230 41.95 -40.74 61.94
N THR A 231 41.11 -39.70 62.00
CA THR A 231 40.33 -39.38 63.21
C THR A 231 39.37 -40.51 63.58
N ARG A 232 38.63 -41.04 62.61
CA ARG A 232 37.69 -42.15 62.81
C ARG A 232 38.42 -43.43 63.24
N GLN A 233 39.57 -43.70 62.65
CA GLN A 233 40.39 -44.85 63.02
C GLN A 233 40.91 -44.76 64.45
N LEU A 234 41.42 -43.59 64.87
CA LEU A 234 41.84 -43.35 66.25
C LEU A 234 40.68 -43.46 67.24
N SER A 235 39.51 -42.90 66.90
CA SER A 235 38.30 -43.01 67.71
C SER A 235 37.89 -44.47 67.92
N LYS A 236 37.96 -45.29 66.85
CA LYS A 236 37.63 -46.72 66.90
C LYS A 236 38.64 -47.53 67.72
N GLU A 237 39.94 -47.38 67.43
CA GLU A 237 41.00 -48.21 68.01
C GLU A 237 41.26 -47.87 69.48
N LEU A 238 41.29 -46.57 69.81
CA LEU A 238 41.57 -46.09 71.17
C LEU A 238 40.29 -45.84 71.97
N LYS A 239 39.11 -46.13 71.40
CA LYS A 239 37.79 -45.92 72.01
C LYS A 239 37.58 -44.49 72.52
N LEU A 240 38.10 -43.50 71.78
CA LEU A 240 38.01 -42.08 72.10
C LEU A 240 36.78 -41.45 71.44
N THR A 241 36.25 -40.37 72.04
CA THR A 241 35.29 -39.52 71.35
C THR A 241 35.94 -38.87 70.13
N TYR A 242 35.15 -38.50 69.12
CA TYR A 242 35.67 -37.89 67.90
C TYR A 242 36.55 -36.67 68.18
N VAL A 243 36.10 -35.76 69.05
CA VAL A 243 36.84 -34.55 69.44
C VAL A 243 38.19 -34.88 70.09
N LYS A 244 38.22 -35.89 70.99
CA LYS A 244 39.47 -36.35 71.61
C LYS A 244 40.40 -37.00 70.58
N ALA A 245 39.87 -37.79 69.66
CA ALA A 245 40.64 -38.41 68.59
C ALA A 245 41.22 -37.38 67.62
N GLU A 246 40.46 -36.32 67.28
CA GLU A 246 40.94 -35.23 66.42
C GLU A 246 42.05 -34.43 67.11
N HIS A 247 41.86 -34.10 68.39
CA HIS A 247 42.88 -33.44 69.20
C HIS A 247 44.16 -34.30 69.28
N LEU A 248 44.02 -35.59 69.55
CA LEU A 248 45.15 -36.52 69.61
C LEU A 248 45.85 -36.66 68.24
N LYS A 249 45.11 -36.65 67.13
CA LYS A 249 45.67 -36.68 65.77
C LYS A 249 46.50 -35.42 65.49
N ARG A 250 45.97 -34.24 65.81
CA ARG A 250 46.65 -32.95 65.59
C ARG A 250 47.91 -32.80 66.46
N ASN A 251 47.86 -33.32 67.69
CA ASN A 251 48.93 -33.25 68.67
C ASN A 251 49.62 -34.61 68.89
N ALA A 252 49.75 -35.44 67.84
CA ALA A 252 50.20 -36.83 67.99
C ALA A 252 51.62 -36.98 68.54
N MET A 253 52.48 -35.98 68.38
CA MET A 253 53.83 -35.96 68.97
C MET A 253 53.83 -35.68 70.48
N GLU A 254 52.78 -35.03 71.00
CA GLU A 254 52.63 -34.67 72.41
C GLU A 254 51.84 -35.72 73.20
N ALA A 255 51.42 -36.80 72.54
CA ALA A 255 50.71 -37.91 73.18
C ALA A 255 51.62 -38.63 74.19
N ASP A 256 51.02 -39.20 75.25
CA ASP A 256 51.74 -40.01 76.24
C ASP A 256 52.48 -41.21 75.60
N ASP A 257 51.87 -41.81 74.56
CA ASP A 257 52.48 -42.86 73.75
C ASP A 257 52.29 -42.56 72.25
N PRO A 258 53.19 -41.78 71.62
CA PRO A 258 53.12 -41.45 70.20
C PRO A 258 53.20 -42.69 69.30
N LYS A 259 53.86 -43.76 69.77
CA LYS A 259 54.00 -45.02 69.02
C LYS A 259 52.67 -45.76 68.94
N LEU A 260 51.90 -45.79 70.03
CA LEU A 260 50.55 -46.34 70.03
C LEU A 260 49.63 -45.56 69.09
N VAL A 261 49.68 -44.22 69.10
CA VAL A 261 48.89 -43.37 68.19
C VAL A 261 49.22 -43.67 66.73
N PHE A 262 50.50 -43.80 66.39
CA PHE A 262 50.94 -44.16 65.05
C PHE A 262 50.47 -45.59 64.65
N GLN A 263 50.59 -46.56 65.56
CA GLN A 263 50.12 -47.94 65.32
C GLN A 263 48.62 -48.00 65.06
N ALA A 264 47.83 -47.24 65.83
CA ALA A 264 46.39 -47.15 65.64
C ALA A 264 46.01 -46.59 64.26
N MET A 265 46.78 -45.64 63.73
CA MET A 265 46.58 -45.03 62.41
C MET A 265 47.14 -45.84 61.23
N ARG A 266 48.01 -46.82 61.49
CA ARG A 266 48.72 -47.61 60.46
C ARG A 266 47.83 -48.20 59.36
N PRO A 267 46.60 -48.70 59.64
CA PRO A 267 45.71 -49.17 58.58
C PRO A 267 45.41 -48.09 57.53
N VAL A 268 45.12 -46.86 57.96
CA VAL A 268 44.80 -45.74 57.05
C VAL A 268 46.03 -45.30 56.25
N PHE A 269 47.22 -45.35 56.86
CA PHE A 269 48.48 -45.14 56.14
C PHE A 269 48.70 -46.18 55.02
N ASN A 270 48.41 -47.46 55.29
CA ASN A 270 48.53 -48.53 54.29
C ASN A 270 47.52 -48.36 53.15
N ASP A 271 46.29 -47.97 53.47
CA ASP A 271 45.26 -47.71 52.46
C ASP A 271 45.68 -46.56 51.54
N LEU A 272 46.25 -45.48 52.10
CA LEU A 272 46.76 -44.36 51.31
C LEU A 272 47.88 -44.78 50.37
N VAL A 273 48.89 -45.51 50.87
CA VAL A 273 49.99 -46.03 50.04
C VAL A 273 49.44 -46.91 48.91
N THR A 274 48.52 -47.80 49.22
CA THR A 274 47.92 -48.73 48.26
C THR A 274 47.17 -47.98 47.16
N GLU A 275 46.38 -46.97 47.52
CA GLU A 275 45.63 -46.18 46.54
C GLU A 275 46.55 -45.29 45.68
N VAL A 276 47.62 -44.72 46.26
CA VAL A 276 48.62 -43.95 45.50
C VAL A 276 49.36 -44.86 44.51
N GLN A 277 49.85 -46.03 44.95
CA GLN A 277 50.50 -47.01 44.08
C GLN A 277 49.58 -47.48 42.95
N ARG A 278 48.31 -47.78 43.25
CA ARG A 278 47.32 -48.16 42.24
C ARG A 278 47.10 -47.05 41.21
N SER A 279 46.99 -45.80 41.67
CA SER A 279 46.79 -44.63 40.81
C SER A 279 47.98 -44.41 39.88
N MET A 280 49.20 -44.46 40.42
CA MET A 280 50.43 -44.34 39.62
C MET A 280 50.59 -45.52 38.63
N GLY A 281 50.24 -46.73 39.05
CA GLY A 281 50.25 -47.91 38.19
C GLY A 281 49.29 -47.78 37.01
N PHE A 282 48.07 -47.29 37.27
CA PHE A 282 47.10 -47.00 36.21
C PHE A 282 47.60 -45.90 35.27
N PHE A 283 48.13 -44.79 35.79
CA PHE A 283 48.74 -43.74 34.97
C PHE A 283 49.85 -44.27 34.04
N ARG A 284 50.78 -45.08 34.57
CA ARG A 284 51.87 -45.70 33.79
C ARG A 284 51.34 -46.66 32.71
N SER A 285 50.23 -47.35 32.97
CA SER A 285 49.59 -48.22 31.97
C SER A 285 49.02 -47.44 30.78
N LEU A 286 48.52 -46.22 31.02
CA LEU A 286 48.02 -45.31 29.99
C LEU A 286 49.17 -44.57 29.26
N ASN A 287 50.22 -44.21 30.00
CA ASN A 287 51.33 -43.39 29.52
C ASN A 287 52.67 -44.15 29.66
N LYS A 288 52.89 -45.13 28.78
CA LYS A 288 54.04 -46.06 28.87
C LYS A 288 55.42 -45.38 28.83
N LYS A 289 55.53 -44.22 28.18
CA LYS A 289 56.78 -43.45 28.03
C LYS A 289 56.97 -42.39 29.12
N ALA A 290 55.96 -42.15 29.97
CA ALA A 290 56.04 -41.13 31.00
C ALA A 290 56.84 -41.64 32.20
N GLU A 291 57.87 -40.89 32.59
CA GLU A 291 58.60 -41.11 33.83
C GLU A 291 58.01 -40.26 34.96
N ILE A 292 57.93 -40.82 36.17
CA ILE A 292 57.51 -40.09 37.36
C ILE A 292 58.75 -39.68 38.15
N GLY A 293 58.93 -38.38 38.40
CA GLY A 293 60.09 -37.79 39.07
C GLY A 293 59.93 -37.68 40.58
N SER A 294 59.08 -36.77 41.04
CA SER A 294 58.89 -36.45 42.46
C SER A 294 57.40 -36.46 42.87
N LEU A 295 57.15 -36.53 44.17
CA LEU A 295 55.82 -36.38 44.76
C LEU A 295 55.76 -35.08 45.58
N LEU A 296 54.84 -34.20 45.23
CA LEU A 296 54.48 -33.01 46.00
C LEU A 296 53.24 -33.32 46.84
N MET A 297 53.24 -32.89 48.10
CA MET A 297 52.14 -33.11 49.02
C MET A 297 51.56 -31.78 49.53
N LEU A 298 50.23 -31.68 49.51
CA LEU A 298 49.46 -30.48 49.90
C LEU A 298 48.28 -30.86 50.81
N GLY A 299 47.68 -29.84 51.44
CA GLY A 299 46.54 -29.95 52.34
C GLY A 299 46.95 -29.99 53.81
N ASN A 300 46.08 -29.55 54.73
CA ASN A 300 46.44 -29.50 56.16
C ASN A 300 46.71 -30.87 56.79
N SER A 301 46.23 -31.96 56.17
CA SER A 301 46.47 -33.33 56.64
C SER A 301 47.93 -33.77 56.49
N VAL A 302 48.75 -33.07 55.67
CA VAL A 302 50.20 -33.37 55.53
C VAL A 302 50.99 -33.16 56.81
N LYS A 303 50.45 -32.35 57.73
CA LYS A 303 51.06 -32.09 59.04
C LYS A 303 51.04 -33.31 59.96
N LEU A 304 50.39 -34.40 59.57
CA LEU A 304 50.34 -35.62 60.36
C LEU A 304 51.76 -36.18 60.56
N PRO A 305 52.23 -36.31 61.83
CA PRO A 305 53.57 -36.80 62.11
C PRO A 305 53.87 -38.15 61.46
N GLY A 306 55.01 -38.22 60.75
CA GLY A 306 55.48 -39.45 60.10
C GLY A 306 54.86 -39.75 58.74
N LEU A 307 53.86 -38.99 58.27
CA LEU A 307 53.18 -39.25 57.00
C LEU A 307 54.11 -39.15 55.79
N THR A 308 54.87 -38.06 55.68
CA THR A 308 55.83 -37.82 54.59
C THR A 308 56.89 -38.93 54.54
N GLN A 309 57.47 -39.29 55.69
CA GLN A 309 58.47 -40.35 55.78
C GLN A 309 57.87 -41.72 55.45
N TYR A 310 56.63 -41.98 55.88
CA TYR A 310 55.93 -43.21 55.57
C TYR A 310 55.69 -43.36 54.07
N LEU A 311 55.21 -42.31 53.41
CA LEU A 311 54.99 -42.31 51.97
C LEU A 311 56.31 -42.45 51.21
N SER A 312 57.33 -41.66 51.56
CA SER A 312 58.63 -41.71 50.89
C SER A 312 59.25 -43.11 50.93
N LYS A 313 59.24 -43.76 52.11
CA LYS A 313 59.78 -45.11 52.28
C LYS A 313 59.00 -46.17 51.50
N ASN A 314 57.66 -46.14 51.54
CA ASN A 314 56.84 -47.18 50.91
C ASN A 314 56.62 -46.99 49.40
N LEU A 315 56.72 -45.74 48.91
CA LEU A 315 56.64 -45.43 47.48
C LEU A 315 58.01 -45.44 46.80
N ALA A 316 59.10 -45.45 47.57
CA ALA A 316 60.48 -45.30 47.08
C ALA A 316 60.64 -44.04 46.20
N MET A 317 60.06 -42.94 46.67
CA MET A 317 60.05 -41.65 45.99
C MET A 317 60.38 -40.52 46.96
N ASP A 318 60.93 -39.44 46.42
CA ASP A 318 61.07 -38.20 47.17
C ASP A 318 59.69 -37.53 47.34
N VAL A 319 59.39 -37.15 48.58
CA VAL A 319 58.11 -36.56 48.97
C VAL A 319 58.38 -35.18 49.58
N GLU A 320 58.05 -34.14 48.83
CA GLU A 320 58.17 -32.75 49.25
C GLU A 320 56.81 -32.23 49.72
N VAL A 321 56.77 -31.59 50.89
CA VAL A 321 55.56 -30.88 51.35
C VAL A 321 55.62 -29.46 50.83
N VAL A 322 54.54 -29.00 50.17
CA VAL A 322 54.45 -27.62 49.69
C VAL A 322 53.91 -26.75 50.83
N ASP A 323 54.79 -26.06 51.54
CA ASP A 323 54.49 -25.12 52.63
C ASP A 323 54.81 -23.65 52.28
N ALA A 324 55.38 -23.41 51.10
CA ALA A 324 55.59 -22.10 50.50
C ALA A 324 55.42 -22.18 48.98
N PHE A 325 55.09 -21.03 48.37
CA PHE A 325 54.92 -20.88 46.93
C PHE A 325 56.09 -20.07 46.38
N SER A 326 56.80 -20.62 45.40
CA SER A 326 58.07 -20.06 44.91
C SER A 326 57.88 -18.78 44.07
N ARG A 327 56.72 -18.63 43.43
CA ARG A 327 56.42 -17.50 42.53
C ARG A 327 55.33 -16.57 43.05
N LEU A 328 54.79 -16.84 44.23
CA LEU A 328 53.86 -15.95 44.91
C LEU A 328 54.66 -14.93 45.74
N THR A 329 54.33 -13.66 45.59
CA THR A 329 54.92 -12.56 46.37
C THR A 329 53.87 -11.92 47.28
N GLY A 330 54.24 -10.96 48.13
CA GLY A 330 53.31 -10.27 49.04
C GLY A 330 53.67 -10.50 50.51
N ASP A 331 54.67 -9.75 50.98
CA ASP A 331 55.32 -10.00 52.28
C ASP A 331 54.36 -9.97 53.48
N GLU A 332 53.34 -9.10 53.45
CA GLU A 332 52.35 -8.98 54.53
C GLU A 332 51.53 -10.27 54.71
N VAL A 333 51.13 -10.89 53.60
CA VAL A 333 50.38 -12.16 53.61
C VAL A 333 51.33 -13.33 53.89
N LEU A 334 52.42 -13.43 53.13
CA LEU A 334 53.30 -14.61 53.16
C LEU A 334 54.06 -14.73 54.49
N ASN A 335 54.30 -13.63 55.20
CA ASN A 335 54.94 -13.67 56.52
C ASN A 335 53.97 -13.76 57.70
N SER A 336 52.65 -13.67 57.46
CA SER A 336 51.65 -13.84 58.49
C SER A 336 51.72 -15.25 59.10
N PRO A 337 51.81 -15.39 60.45
CA PRO A 337 51.80 -16.71 61.10
C PRO A 337 50.56 -17.54 60.71
N ALA A 338 49.39 -16.90 60.64
CA ALA A 338 48.15 -17.59 60.27
C ALA A 338 48.15 -18.11 58.82
N PHE A 339 48.87 -17.44 57.91
CA PHE A 339 49.05 -17.95 56.55
C PHE A 339 50.03 -19.11 56.52
N LYS A 340 51.21 -18.96 57.16
CA LYS A 340 52.24 -20.02 57.23
C LYS A 340 51.71 -21.30 57.86
N ASP A 341 50.89 -21.18 58.90
CA ASP A 341 50.23 -22.32 59.54
C ASP A 341 49.29 -23.06 58.60
N HIS A 342 48.80 -22.47 57.51
CA HIS A 342 47.85 -23.11 56.62
C HIS A 342 48.29 -23.15 55.17
N ALA A 343 49.52 -22.74 54.85
CA ALA A 343 50.02 -22.54 53.49
C ALA A 343 49.80 -23.76 52.58
N ALA A 344 50.03 -24.97 53.09
CA ALA A 344 49.79 -26.21 52.34
C ALA A 344 48.33 -26.41 51.90
N ALA A 345 47.35 -25.77 52.57
CA ALA A 345 45.94 -25.83 52.21
C ALA A 345 45.51 -24.77 51.18
N PHE A 346 46.37 -23.81 50.85
CA PHE A 346 46.09 -22.72 49.90
C PHE A 346 46.37 -23.07 48.43
N GLY A 347 46.93 -24.25 48.15
CA GLY A 347 47.23 -24.69 46.78
C GLY A 347 46.07 -24.53 45.78
N PRO A 348 44.84 -25.03 46.09
CA PRO A 348 43.71 -24.90 45.18
C PRO A 348 43.30 -23.44 44.94
N VAL A 349 43.20 -22.62 45.99
CA VAL A 349 42.79 -21.21 45.85
C VAL A 349 43.84 -20.35 45.15
N TYR A 350 45.13 -20.66 45.31
CA TYR A 350 46.18 -20.04 44.51
C TYR A 350 46.06 -20.43 43.03
N GLY A 351 45.78 -21.70 42.75
CA GLY A 351 45.46 -22.19 41.41
C GLY A 351 44.27 -21.50 40.73
N LEU A 352 43.21 -21.21 41.48
CA LEU A 352 42.05 -20.44 41.02
C LEU A 352 42.41 -18.99 40.69
N CYS A 353 43.26 -18.38 41.52
CA CYS A 353 43.76 -17.03 41.28
C CYS A 353 44.55 -16.97 39.98
N LEU A 354 45.48 -17.90 39.78
CA LEU A 354 46.28 -18.01 38.56
C LEU A 354 45.41 -18.19 37.31
N GLN A 355 44.40 -19.06 37.39
CA GLN A 355 43.44 -19.24 36.29
C GLN A 355 42.71 -17.94 35.94
N SER A 356 42.23 -17.22 36.95
CA SER A 356 41.43 -16.00 36.75
C SER A 356 42.26 -14.81 36.30
N LEU A 357 43.54 -14.78 36.66
CA LEU A 357 44.55 -13.84 36.18
C LEU A 357 45.06 -14.19 34.77
N GLY A 358 44.70 -15.36 34.22
CA GLY A 358 45.11 -15.80 32.89
C GLY A 358 46.52 -16.39 32.82
N LEU A 359 47.06 -16.83 33.96
CA LEU A 359 48.42 -17.40 34.08
C LEU A 359 48.43 -18.94 34.22
N GLY A 360 47.25 -19.56 34.33
CA GLY A 360 47.10 -21.00 34.45
C GLY A 360 46.93 -21.69 33.07
N PRO A 361 47.46 -22.91 32.88
CA PRO A 361 47.23 -23.71 31.67
C PRO A 361 45.76 -24.08 31.43
N ILE A 362 44.94 -24.19 32.47
CA ILE A 362 43.50 -24.39 32.35
C ILE A 362 42.78 -23.05 32.37
N SER A 363 41.92 -22.82 31.38
CA SER A 363 41.06 -21.64 31.26
C SER A 363 39.57 -21.97 31.23
N THR A 364 39.17 -23.24 31.39
CA THR A 364 37.76 -23.67 31.33
C THR A 364 36.93 -23.15 32.51
N ASN A 365 35.63 -22.98 32.29
CA ASN A 365 34.72 -22.46 33.30
C ASN A 365 33.43 -23.28 33.39
N LEU A 366 33.15 -23.82 34.58
CA LEU A 366 31.94 -24.61 34.86
C LEU A 366 30.81 -23.77 35.47
N VAL A 367 30.88 -22.43 35.39
CA VAL A 367 29.73 -21.56 35.68
C VAL A 367 28.68 -21.75 34.58
N PRO A 368 27.41 -22.08 34.92
CA PRO A 368 26.35 -22.24 33.95
C PRO A 368 26.13 -20.95 33.15
N VAL A 369 25.88 -21.09 31.85
CA VAL A 369 25.66 -19.96 30.93
C VAL A 369 24.46 -19.13 31.36
N GLU A 370 23.47 -19.74 32.01
CA GLU A 370 22.27 -19.08 32.54
C GLU A 370 22.63 -18.09 33.66
N ILE A 371 23.50 -18.50 34.59
CA ILE A 371 23.99 -17.64 35.67
C ILE A 371 24.85 -16.51 35.10
N ALA A 372 25.71 -16.79 34.13
CA ALA A 372 26.51 -15.77 33.46
C ALA A 372 25.63 -14.74 32.71
N LYS A 373 24.59 -15.19 32.01
CA LYS A 373 23.61 -14.32 31.33
C LYS A 373 22.81 -13.48 32.31
N GLU A 374 22.33 -14.06 33.41
CA GLU A 374 21.59 -13.35 34.44
C GLU A 374 22.41 -12.20 35.03
N ARG A 375 23.71 -12.39 35.26
CA ARG A 375 24.61 -11.32 35.70
C ARG A 375 24.83 -10.24 34.67
N LEU A 376 25.00 -10.60 33.40
CA LEU A 376 25.09 -9.62 32.31
C LEU A 376 23.81 -8.77 32.22
N ILE A 377 22.64 -9.38 32.47
CA ILE A 377 21.37 -8.67 32.54
C ILE A 377 21.33 -7.77 33.79
N ARG A 378 21.68 -8.30 34.98
CA ARG A 378 21.69 -7.56 36.26
C ARG A 378 22.61 -6.33 36.19
N SER A 379 23.81 -6.48 35.65
CA SER A 379 24.78 -5.38 35.49
C SER A 379 24.32 -4.31 34.49
N LYS A 380 23.57 -4.69 33.44
CA LYS A 380 23.00 -3.76 32.46
C LYS A 380 21.66 -3.15 32.87
N LYS A 381 20.95 -3.75 33.84
CA LYS A 381 19.61 -3.30 34.28
C LYS A 381 19.57 -1.84 34.73
N PRO A 382 20.52 -1.30 35.53
CA PRO A 382 20.53 0.12 35.88
C PRO A 382 20.64 1.04 34.66
N TRP A 383 21.45 0.66 33.67
CA TRP A 383 21.62 1.41 32.42
C TRP A 383 20.37 1.34 31.55
N ALA A 384 19.71 0.19 31.48
CA ALA A 384 18.44 0.05 30.79
C ALA A 384 17.34 0.91 31.42
N VAL A 385 17.26 0.94 32.76
CA VAL A 385 16.33 1.82 33.49
C VAL A 385 16.65 3.29 33.23
N ALA A 386 17.92 3.68 33.28
CA ALA A 386 18.35 5.05 32.98
C ALA A 386 18.02 5.47 31.54
N ALA A 387 18.23 4.60 30.56
CA ALA A 387 17.88 4.84 29.16
C ALA A 387 16.37 4.99 28.97
N SER A 388 15.56 4.12 29.59
CA SER A 388 14.10 4.23 29.57
C SER A 388 13.61 5.53 30.23
N ALA A 389 14.20 5.93 31.36
CA ALA A 389 13.89 7.20 32.01
C ALA A 389 14.25 8.40 31.14
N ALA A 390 15.40 8.36 30.43
CA ALA A 390 15.80 9.40 29.49
C ALA A 390 14.84 9.49 28.30
N LEU A 391 14.39 8.35 27.75
CA LEU A 391 13.38 8.33 26.69
C LEU A 391 12.04 8.90 27.16
N LEU A 392 11.58 8.53 28.35
CA LEU A 392 10.35 9.09 28.94
C LEU A 392 10.46 10.60 29.18
N MET A 393 11.63 11.08 29.64
CA MET A 393 11.89 12.52 29.73
C MET A 393 11.87 13.20 28.36
N GLY A 394 12.42 12.56 27.32
CA GLY A 394 12.35 13.04 25.95
C GLY A 394 10.92 13.14 25.42
N PHE A 395 10.09 12.11 25.64
CA PHE A 395 8.67 12.13 25.29
C PHE A 395 7.90 13.20 26.06
N ALA A 396 8.12 13.30 27.37
CA ALA A 396 7.51 14.34 28.19
C ALA A 396 7.92 15.76 27.70
N GLY A 397 9.21 15.95 27.40
CA GLY A 397 9.73 17.19 26.84
C GLY A 397 9.12 17.54 25.47
N ASN A 398 8.77 16.56 24.65
CA ASN A 398 8.06 16.76 23.39
C ASN A 398 6.57 17.08 23.57
N LEU A 399 5.91 16.44 24.53
CA LEU A 399 4.48 16.62 24.83
C LEU A 399 4.19 17.96 25.53
N LEU A 400 5.11 18.48 26.35
CA LEU A 400 4.89 19.71 27.13
C LEU A 400 4.60 20.95 26.24
N PRO A 401 5.37 21.25 25.17
CA PRO A 401 5.04 22.32 24.23
C PRO A 401 3.72 22.09 23.47
N ALA A 402 3.41 20.84 23.12
CA ALA A 402 2.17 20.49 22.45
C ALA A 402 0.95 20.72 23.37
N ALA A 403 1.07 20.36 24.65
CA ALA A 403 0.06 20.64 25.67
C ALA A 403 -0.12 22.16 25.90
N GLY A 404 0.97 22.93 25.90
CA GLY A 404 0.93 24.39 25.96
C GLY A 404 0.15 25.01 24.79
N ARG A 405 0.46 24.59 23.55
CA ARG A 405 -0.27 25.05 22.35
C ARG A 405 -1.73 24.60 22.34
N TRP A 406 -2.02 23.37 22.78
CA TRP A 406 -3.39 22.90 22.92
C TRP A 406 -4.20 23.77 23.89
N ALA A 407 -3.60 24.23 24.99
CA ALA A 407 -4.25 25.14 25.93
C ALA A 407 -4.56 26.53 25.33
N GLU A 408 -3.82 26.98 24.31
CA GLU A 408 -4.07 28.22 23.57
C GLU A 408 -5.19 28.05 22.52
N ILE A 409 -5.23 26.92 21.82
CA ILE A 409 -6.16 26.65 20.72
C ILE A 409 -7.44 25.93 21.21
N HIS A 410 -7.58 25.72 22.52
CA HIS A 410 -8.68 24.94 23.09
C HIS A 410 -10.06 25.49 22.65
N PRO A 411 -10.96 24.66 22.08
CA PRO A 411 -12.22 25.10 21.47
C PRO A 411 -13.06 26.00 22.37
N THR A 412 -13.10 25.68 23.66
CA THR A 412 -13.84 26.43 24.69
C THR A 412 -13.45 27.91 24.82
N LYS A 413 -12.25 28.32 24.38
CA LYS A 413 -11.86 29.74 24.33
C LYS A 413 -12.46 30.47 23.13
N TRP A 414 -12.75 29.75 22.06
CA TRP A 414 -13.23 30.30 20.79
C TRP A 414 -14.74 30.17 20.61
N ASP A 415 -15.43 29.34 21.40
CA ASP A 415 -16.88 29.10 21.32
C ASP A 415 -17.73 30.37 21.15
N LYS A 416 -17.39 31.46 21.86
CA LYS A 416 -18.10 32.75 21.71
C LYS A 416 -17.94 33.35 20.31
N ALA A 417 -16.71 33.32 19.77
CA ALA A 417 -16.41 33.81 18.44
C ALA A 417 -17.00 32.89 17.35
N THR A 418 -16.94 31.58 17.53
CA THR A 418 -17.55 30.60 16.62
C THR A 418 -19.07 30.77 16.59
N THR A 419 -19.71 30.93 17.75
CA THR A 419 -21.16 31.18 17.84
C THR A 419 -21.55 32.48 17.15
N ALA A 420 -20.76 33.55 17.30
CA ALA A 420 -21.00 34.82 16.61
C ALA A 420 -20.85 34.69 15.09
N ALA A 421 -19.81 34.00 14.62
CA ALA A 421 -19.61 33.73 13.19
C ALA A 421 -20.73 32.87 12.60
N GLU A 422 -21.17 31.82 13.29
CA GLU A 422 -22.29 30.98 12.88
C GLU A 422 -23.61 31.74 12.83
N SER A 423 -23.86 32.64 13.79
CA SER A 423 -25.05 33.50 13.76
C SER A 423 -25.04 34.47 12.57
N THR A 424 -23.87 35.02 12.24
CA THR A 424 -23.69 35.92 11.09
C THR A 424 -23.87 35.15 9.78
N LYS A 425 -23.29 33.94 9.68
CA LYS A 425 -23.48 33.05 8.54
C LYS A 425 -24.95 32.71 8.33
N LYS A 426 -25.68 32.32 9.38
CA LYS A 426 -27.13 32.06 9.29
C LYS A 426 -27.91 33.28 8.79
N SER A 427 -27.56 34.48 9.24
CA SER A 427 -28.19 35.71 8.75
C SER A 427 -27.85 35.97 7.28
N SER A 428 -26.60 35.76 6.87
CA SER A 428 -26.16 35.87 5.48
C SER A 428 -26.87 34.86 4.58
N ASP A 429 -26.94 33.60 4.99
CA ASP A 429 -27.61 32.53 4.25
C ASP A 429 -29.11 32.82 4.11
N SER A 430 -29.75 33.37 5.15
CA SER A 430 -31.15 33.80 5.08
C SER A 430 -31.36 34.99 4.13
N MET A 431 -30.44 35.94 4.10
CA MET A 431 -30.51 37.07 3.17
C MET A 431 -30.23 36.63 1.73
N LEU A 432 -29.31 35.70 1.52
CA LEU A 432 -29.04 35.07 0.22
C LEU A 432 -30.26 34.31 -0.28
N SER A 433 -30.91 33.51 0.56
CA SER A 433 -32.15 32.81 0.17
C SER A 433 -33.26 33.80 -0.19
N THR A 434 -33.40 34.89 0.59
CA THR A 434 -34.39 35.93 0.29
C THR A 434 -34.08 36.63 -1.03
N HIS A 435 -32.80 36.89 -1.30
CA HIS A 435 -32.35 37.47 -2.56
C HIS A 435 -32.60 36.52 -3.74
N GLU A 436 -32.28 35.23 -3.60
CA GLU A 436 -32.57 34.22 -4.63
C GLU A 436 -34.07 34.10 -4.90
N ASP A 437 -34.91 34.14 -3.87
CA ASP A 437 -36.37 34.11 -4.03
C ASP A 437 -36.89 35.38 -4.71
N GLN A 438 -36.34 36.56 -4.40
CA GLN A 438 -36.66 37.80 -5.11
C GLN A 438 -36.17 37.76 -6.55
N LYS A 439 -34.98 37.21 -6.80
CA LYS A 439 -34.43 37.04 -8.14
C LYS A 439 -35.32 36.11 -8.97
N LYS A 440 -35.72 34.96 -8.44
CA LYS A 440 -36.69 34.06 -9.10
C LYS A 440 -38.01 34.76 -9.43
N LYS A 441 -38.51 35.62 -8.54
CA LYS A 441 -39.73 36.41 -8.82
C LYS A 441 -39.50 37.42 -9.95
N ILE A 442 -38.35 38.07 -10.01
CA ILE A 442 -37.97 38.98 -11.11
C ILE A 442 -37.80 38.20 -12.40
N ASP A 443 -37.11 37.05 -12.38
CA ASP A 443 -36.92 36.19 -13.54
C ASP A 443 -38.26 35.67 -14.08
N ILE A 444 -39.20 35.31 -13.21
CA ILE A 444 -40.58 34.95 -13.60
C ILE A 444 -41.30 36.16 -14.20
N LEU A 445 -41.17 37.36 -13.62
CA LEU A 445 -41.77 38.57 -14.18
C LEU A 445 -41.14 38.98 -15.52
N GLN A 446 -39.85 38.72 -15.71
CA GLN A 446 -39.14 38.92 -16.98
C GLN A 446 -39.53 37.87 -18.01
N GLN A 447 -39.71 36.59 -17.62
CA GLN A 447 -40.23 35.54 -18.49
C GLN A 447 -41.68 35.80 -18.86
N ILE A 448 -42.54 36.19 -17.93
CA ILE A 448 -43.91 36.63 -18.22
C ILE A 448 -43.87 37.87 -19.11
N GLY A 449 -42.97 38.82 -18.85
CA GLY A 449 -42.75 39.99 -19.69
C GLY A 449 -42.33 39.61 -21.11
N ALA A 450 -41.43 38.64 -21.27
CA ALA A 450 -40.93 38.14 -22.55
C ALA A 450 -41.96 37.27 -23.30
N GLU A 451 -42.75 36.46 -22.59
CA GLU A 451 -43.87 35.69 -23.16
C GLU A 451 -45.03 36.59 -23.61
N VAL A 452 -45.33 37.63 -22.83
CA VAL A 452 -46.41 38.59 -23.11
C VAL A 452 -46.01 39.63 -24.16
N SER A 453 -44.73 40.04 -24.23
CA SER A 453 -44.22 40.93 -25.29
C SER A 453 -43.80 40.18 -26.56
N GLY A 454 -43.29 38.94 -26.46
CA GLY A 454 -42.85 38.13 -27.60
C GLY A 454 -43.94 37.35 -28.34
N SER A 455 -45.12 37.13 -27.73
CA SER A 455 -46.26 36.49 -28.41
C SER A 455 -46.82 37.32 -29.58
N GLY A 456 -46.66 38.64 -29.56
CA GLY A 456 -47.05 39.51 -30.68
C GLY A 456 -46.16 39.31 -31.90
N ASP A 457 -44.84 39.31 -31.69
CA ASP A 457 -43.86 39.29 -32.78
C ASP A 457 -43.71 37.90 -33.40
N ARG A 458 -43.70 36.81 -32.61
CA ARG A 458 -43.65 35.44 -33.18
C ARG A 458 -44.88 35.07 -33.99
N ARG A 459 -46.05 35.63 -33.67
CA ARG A 459 -47.27 35.43 -34.48
C ARG A 459 -47.18 36.12 -35.84
N LEU A 460 -46.54 37.28 -35.91
CA LEU A 460 -46.28 37.98 -37.17
C LEU A 460 -45.30 37.19 -38.06
N LEU A 461 -44.25 36.62 -37.47
CA LEU A 461 -43.25 35.82 -38.21
C LEU A 461 -43.86 34.66 -39.02
N TRP A 462 -44.78 33.89 -38.43
CA TRP A 462 -45.47 32.83 -39.17
C TRP A 462 -46.36 33.36 -40.30
N MET A 463 -46.99 34.53 -40.12
CA MET A 463 -47.78 35.16 -41.18
C MET A 463 -46.90 35.66 -42.33
N GLU A 464 -45.70 36.15 -42.02
CA GLU A 464 -44.70 36.55 -43.02
C GLU A 464 -44.16 35.36 -43.80
N VAL A 465 -43.83 34.25 -43.13
CA VAL A 465 -43.46 32.98 -43.79
C VAL A 465 -44.58 32.47 -44.68
N TRP A 466 -45.83 32.51 -44.21
CA TRP A 466 -46.96 32.06 -45.00
C TRP A 466 -47.18 32.93 -46.24
N LYS A 467 -47.03 34.25 -46.10
CA LYS A 467 -47.05 35.18 -47.22
C LYS A 467 -45.90 34.93 -48.19
N ALA A 468 -44.69 34.66 -47.68
CA ALA A 468 -43.52 34.33 -48.48
C ALA A 468 -43.74 33.04 -49.30
N ILE A 469 -44.19 31.96 -48.67
CA ILE A 469 -44.53 30.70 -49.35
C ILE A 469 -45.63 30.95 -50.40
N THR A 470 -46.65 31.75 -50.06
CA THR A 470 -47.75 32.05 -50.97
C THR A 470 -47.33 32.88 -52.18
N ASP A 471 -46.51 33.91 -51.99
CA ASP A 471 -46.04 34.80 -53.05
C ASP A 471 -44.96 34.14 -53.93
N SER A 472 -44.20 33.17 -53.38
CA SER A 472 -43.24 32.37 -54.15
C SER A 472 -43.90 31.42 -55.16
N LEU A 473 -45.20 31.15 -55.01
CA LEU A 473 -45.96 30.35 -55.95
C LEU A 473 -46.40 31.23 -57.13
N LYS A 474 -45.83 30.98 -58.32
CA LYS A 474 -46.25 31.67 -59.55
C LYS A 474 -47.66 31.25 -59.93
N ARG A 475 -48.64 32.16 -59.74
CA ARG A 475 -50.04 31.94 -60.10
C ARG A 475 -50.35 32.54 -61.46
N SER A 476 -51.05 31.79 -62.32
CA SER A 476 -51.62 32.35 -63.54
C SER A 476 -52.80 33.28 -63.18
N PRO A 477 -52.92 34.48 -63.78
CA PRO A 477 -53.89 35.51 -63.36
C PRO A 477 -55.38 35.11 -63.49
N ASP A 478 -55.69 34.12 -64.33
CA ASP A 478 -57.06 33.89 -64.82
C ASP A 478 -57.66 32.52 -64.45
N ILE A 479 -57.07 31.78 -63.50
CA ILE A 479 -57.55 30.43 -63.12
C ILE A 479 -58.30 30.47 -61.76
N ASP A 480 -59.58 30.04 -61.76
CA ASP A 480 -60.37 29.84 -60.54
C ASP A 480 -59.83 28.63 -59.75
N LEU A 481 -59.13 28.89 -58.65
CA LEU A 481 -58.50 27.87 -57.80
C LEU A 481 -59.49 26.84 -57.21
N ASN A 482 -60.80 27.10 -57.22
CA ASN A 482 -61.80 26.15 -56.73
C ASN A 482 -62.29 25.17 -57.80
N LYS A 483 -61.85 25.32 -59.05
CA LYS A 483 -62.25 24.45 -60.17
C LYS A 483 -61.03 24.17 -61.04
N LEU A 484 -60.72 22.89 -61.23
CA LEU A 484 -59.68 22.52 -62.19
C LEU A 484 -60.12 22.93 -63.61
N PRO A 485 -59.32 23.71 -64.36
CA PRO A 485 -59.67 24.13 -65.71
C PRO A 485 -59.69 22.95 -66.67
N ASP A 486 -60.55 23.03 -67.68
CA ASP A 486 -60.69 22.00 -68.71
C ASP A 486 -59.35 21.78 -69.42
N PRO A 487 -58.87 20.54 -69.59
CA PRO A 487 -57.65 20.24 -70.35
C PRO A 487 -57.64 20.78 -71.79
N GLU A 488 -58.81 20.99 -72.40
CA GLU A 488 -58.91 21.61 -73.72
C GLU A 488 -58.71 23.14 -73.70
N GLU A 489 -59.04 23.80 -72.58
CA GLU A 489 -58.87 25.26 -72.40
C GLU A 489 -57.46 25.63 -71.94
N VAL A 490 -56.88 24.84 -71.04
CA VAL A 490 -55.50 25.02 -70.54
C VAL A 490 -54.75 23.68 -70.59
N PRO A 491 -53.92 23.47 -71.64
CA PRO A 491 -53.12 22.26 -71.79
C PRO A 491 -52.21 22.02 -70.58
N TYR A 492 -52.08 20.75 -70.16
CA TYR A 492 -51.35 20.36 -68.94
C TYR A 492 -49.91 20.88 -68.88
N ASN A 493 -49.17 20.87 -69.99
CA ASN A 493 -47.78 21.35 -70.09
C ASN A 493 -47.62 22.88 -69.95
N THR A 494 -48.71 23.65 -69.93
CA THR A 494 -48.67 25.10 -69.71
C THR A 494 -49.13 25.52 -68.31
N ARG A 495 -49.53 24.53 -67.50
CA ARG A 495 -50.03 24.74 -66.14
C ARG A 495 -48.88 25.05 -65.18
N THR A 496 -48.99 26.14 -64.43
CA THR A 496 -47.98 26.54 -63.43
C THR A 496 -48.46 26.34 -61.99
N ASP A 497 -49.67 25.81 -61.80
CA ASP A 497 -50.32 25.69 -60.51
C ASP A 497 -49.79 24.52 -59.68
N ILE A 498 -49.47 24.83 -58.42
CA ILE A 498 -49.06 23.88 -57.39
C ILE A 498 -50.10 23.92 -56.27
N HIS A 499 -50.59 22.74 -55.91
CA HIS A 499 -51.64 22.56 -54.90
C HIS A 499 -51.03 22.04 -53.61
N ILE A 500 -51.06 22.85 -52.56
CA ILE A 500 -50.61 22.46 -51.22
C ILE A 500 -51.74 21.70 -50.52
N THR A 501 -51.47 20.49 -50.01
CA THR A 501 -52.43 19.66 -49.27
C THR A 501 -52.19 19.68 -47.77
N LYS A 502 -50.93 19.81 -47.36
CA LYS A 502 -50.53 19.76 -45.95
C LYS A 502 -49.27 20.56 -45.73
N VAL A 503 -49.22 21.23 -44.59
CA VAL A 503 -48.00 21.87 -44.07
C VAL A 503 -47.78 21.37 -42.67
N ASP A 504 -46.65 20.69 -42.46
CA ASP A 504 -46.17 20.27 -41.15
C ASP A 504 -44.90 21.05 -40.82
N CYS A 505 -44.64 21.27 -39.54
CA CYS A 505 -43.38 21.82 -39.08
C CYS A 505 -42.86 21.03 -37.89
N LYS A 506 -41.53 20.98 -37.76
CA LYS A 506 -40.86 20.40 -36.60
C LYS A 506 -39.69 21.28 -36.20
N PHE A 507 -39.65 21.65 -34.92
CA PHE A 507 -38.53 22.37 -34.32
C PHE A 507 -37.39 21.40 -34.00
N TYR A 508 -36.16 21.82 -34.32
CA TYR A 508 -34.94 21.15 -33.92
C TYR A 508 -34.13 22.13 -33.06
N ASP A 509 -33.74 21.67 -31.87
CA ASP A 509 -32.78 22.33 -30.97
C ASP A 509 -31.37 22.40 -31.58
N ASP A 510 -31.07 21.43 -32.44
CA ASP A 510 -29.87 21.36 -33.27
C ASP A 510 -30.22 20.78 -34.65
N ILE A 511 -30.12 21.62 -35.69
CA ILE A 511 -30.48 21.29 -37.07
C ILE A 511 -29.56 20.27 -37.70
N SER A 512 -28.37 20.03 -37.12
CA SER A 512 -27.44 18.97 -37.57
C SER A 512 -28.10 17.59 -37.58
N LYS A 513 -29.07 17.35 -36.69
CA LYS A 513 -29.87 16.11 -36.61
C LYS A 513 -30.75 15.88 -37.85
N TYR A 514 -31.07 16.94 -38.59
CA TYR A 514 -31.83 16.89 -39.84
C TYR A 514 -30.91 17.00 -41.07
N LEU A 515 -29.97 17.95 -41.08
CA LEU A 515 -28.97 18.15 -42.13
C LEU A 515 -27.85 17.10 -42.09
N THR A 516 -28.23 15.83 -42.23
CA THR A 516 -27.27 14.71 -42.37
C THR A 516 -26.55 14.77 -43.71
N GLY A 517 -25.39 14.10 -43.83
CA GLY A 517 -24.63 14.02 -45.09
C GLY A 517 -25.47 13.55 -46.28
N ARG A 518 -26.46 12.68 -46.05
CA ARG A 518 -27.41 12.24 -47.07
C ARG A 518 -28.35 13.36 -47.53
N VAL A 519 -28.89 14.16 -46.60
CA VAL A 519 -29.79 15.27 -46.93
C VAL A 519 -29.05 16.36 -47.70
N GLU A 520 -27.81 16.65 -47.28
CA GLU A 520 -26.95 17.61 -47.96
C GLU A 520 -26.61 17.17 -49.39
N GLN A 521 -26.29 15.89 -49.59
CA GLN A 521 -26.03 15.35 -50.93
C GLN A 521 -27.25 15.49 -51.86
N VAL A 522 -28.46 15.23 -51.36
CA VAL A 522 -29.69 15.40 -52.15
C VAL A 522 -29.92 16.88 -52.46
N TYR A 523 -29.74 17.78 -51.49
CA TYR A 523 -29.87 19.22 -51.74
C TYR A 523 -28.88 19.74 -52.79
N GLN A 524 -27.60 19.34 -52.70
CA GLN A 524 -26.60 19.73 -53.70
C GLN A 524 -26.89 19.10 -55.08
N ALA A 525 -27.45 17.90 -55.12
CA ALA A 525 -27.90 17.28 -56.37
C ALA A 525 -29.06 18.06 -57.01
N ASP A 526 -30.09 18.40 -56.24
CA ASP A 526 -31.22 19.24 -56.68
C ASP A 526 -30.72 20.60 -57.19
N ARG A 527 -29.81 21.24 -56.45
CA ARG A 527 -29.20 22.52 -56.82
C ARG A 527 -28.42 22.42 -58.12
N LYS A 528 -27.59 21.39 -58.29
CA LYS A 528 -26.83 21.16 -59.53
C LYS A 528 -27.77 20.94 -60.72
N THR A 529 -28.75 20.05 -60.58
CA THR A 529 -29.75 19.76 -61.61
C THR A 529 -30.52 21.03 -61.99
N ARG A 530 -30.94 21.84 -61.01
CA ARG A 530 -31.63 23.10 -61.27
C ARG A 530 -30.77 24.11 -62.03
N LEU A 531 -29.50 24.29 -61.66
CA LEU A 531 -28.59 25.21 -62.35
C LEU A 531 -28.34 24.77 -63.80
N ASP A 532 -28.23 23.47 -64.04
CA ASP A 532 -28.13 22.89 -65.38
C ASP A 532 -29.38 23.17 -66.21
N LEU A 533 -30.58 22.92 -65.66
CA LEU A 533 -31.88 23.19 -66.31
C LEU A 533 -32.12 24.68 -66.62
N LEU A 534 -31.47 25.59 -65.90
CA LEU A 534 -31.53 27.04 -66.12
C LEU A 534 -30.43 27.54 -67.07
N GLY A 535 -29.49 26.69 -67.48
CA GLY A 535 -28.34 27.07 -68.31
C GLY A 535 -27.32 27.93 -67.56
N LEU A 536 -27.28 27.83 -66.23
CA LEU A 536 -26.43 28.61 -65.33
C LEU A 536 -25.31 27.76 -64.70
N LEU A 537 -25.10 26.54 -65.20
CA LEU A 537 -24.02 25.66 -64.75
C LEU A 537 -22.71 26.05 -65.44
N GLU A 538 -21.73 26.54 -64.67
CA GLU A 538 -20.38 26.79 -65.20
C GLU A 538 -19.65 25.44 -65.40
N VAL A 539 -19.36 25.08 -66.66
CA VAL A 539 -18.60 23.87 -67.00
C VAL A 539 -17.10 24.22 -67.10
N PRO A 540 -16.20 23.52 -66.37
CA PRO A 540 -14.75 23.73 -66.50
C PRO A 540 -14.25 23.30 -67.89
N SER A 541 -13.37 24.09 -68.51
CA SER A 541 -12.84 23.84 -69.87
C SER A 541 -11.67 22.83 -69.91
N ASP A 542 -11.84 21.82 -70.79
CA ASP A 542 -10.89 21.03 -71.59
C ASP A 542 -9.79 20.14 -70.95
N GLY A 543 -9.83 18.83 -71.27
CA GLY A 543 -8.64 17.95 -71.32
C GLY A 543 -8.82 16.49 -70.86
N GLU A 544 -8.83 15.56 -71.83
CA GLU A 544 -8.42 14.13 -71.82
C GLU A 544 -8.91 13.13 -70.74
N ASP A 545 -9.69 12.15 -71.24
CA ASP A 545 -9.76 10.72 -70.90
C ASP A 545 -9.40 10.25 -69.47
N SER A 546 -10.45 9.83 -68.74
CA SER A 546 -10.37 8.57 -67.99
C SER A 546 -11.78 7.96 -67.81
N GLU A 547 -12.09 6.97 -68.65
CA GLU A 547 -13.05 5.92 -68.32
C GLU A 547 -12.55 5.18 -67.08
N ASP A 548 -13.21 5.35 -65.94
CA ASP A 548 -13.38 4.34 -64.87
C ASP A 548 -13.95 4.99 -63.59
N ALA A 549 -15.27 4.95 -63.43
CA ALA A 549 -15.93 4.97 -62.11
C ALA A 549 -17.42 4.64 -62.24
N ALA A 550 -17.74 3.44 -62.74
CA ALA A 550 -19.03 2.82 -62.43
C ALA A 550 -18.85 1.90 -61.21
N ALA A 551 -19.80 2.00 -60.27
CA ALA A 551 -20.02 1.18 -59.08
C ALA A 551 -19.41 1.67 -57.76
N ALA A 552 -20.19 2.47 -57.02
CA ALA A 552 -20.26 2.38 -55.56
C ALA A 552 -21.70 2.70 -55.10
N ASP A 553 -22.25 1.79 -54.30
CA ASP A 553 -23.56 1.84 -53.65
C ASP A 553 -23.59 2.99 -52.60
N PRO A 554 -24.53 3.97 -52.65
CA PRO A 554 -24.44 5.19 -51.83
C PRO A 554 -25.12 5.08 -50.45
N LEU A 555 -25.10 3.90 -49.84
CA LEU A 555 -25.53 3.71 -48.46
C LEU A 555 -24.30 3.38 -47.61
N GLU A 556 -24.04 4.25 -46.63
CA GLU A 556 -22.97 4.20 -45.61
C GLU A 556 -21.74 5.10 -45.85
N ALA A 557 -21.94 6.41 -45.67
CA ALA A 557 -20.91 7.31 -45.14
C ALA A 557 -21.57 8.49 -44.40
N GLU A 558 -21.50 8.51 -43.07
CA GLU A 558 -21.76 9.73 -42.29
C GLU A 558 -20.56 10.67 -42.47
N ALA A 559 -20.60 11.49 -43.51
CA ALA A 559 -19.77 12.69 -43.56
C ALA A 559 -20.35 13.72 -42.58
N THR A 560 -19.53 14.24 -41.66
CA THR A 560 -19.90 15.37 -40.81
C THR A 560 -20.11 16.60 -41.68
N VAL A 561 -21.35 17.02 -41.82
CA VAL A 561 -21.74 18.22 -42.57
C VAL A 561 -21.39 19.45 -41.74
N ASP A 562 -20.66 20.41 -42.31
CA ASP A 562 -20.39 21.69 -41.66
C ASP A 562 -21.65 22.57 -41.71
N VAL A 563 -22.50 22.40 -40.69
CA VAL A 563 -23.77 23.12 -40.55
C VAL A 563 -23.55 24.64 -40.49
N ALA A 564 -22.40 25.11 -40.00
CA ALA A 564 -22.11 26.54 -39.88
C ALA A 564 -21.82 27.20 -41.24
N ALA A 565 -21.27 26.47 -42.21
CA ALA A 565 -21.09 26.95 -43.58
C ALA A 565 -22.41 27.01 -44.37
N ILE A 566 -23.37 26.17 -44.01
CA ILE A 566 -24.65 25.97 -44.70
C ILE A 566 -25.71 26.91 -44.14
N VAL A 567 -25.86 26.94 -42.81
CA VAL A 567 -26.73 27.87 -42.09
C VAL A 567 -25.80 28.82 -41.32
N PRO A 568 -25.42 29.97 -41.91
CA PRO A 568 -24.51 30.88 -41.25
C PRO A 568 -25.10 31.34 -39.91
N PRO A 569 -24.28 31.38 -38.83
CA PRO A 569 -24.68 32.04 -37.60
C PRO A 569 -25.01 33.51 -37.92
N ASN A 570 -26.04 34.07 -37.27
CA ASN A 570 -26.20 35.52 -37.35
C ASN A 570 -24.99 36.14 -36.65
N GLU A 571 -24.32 37.09 -37.29
CA GLU A 571 -23.21 37.81 -36.68
C GLU A 571 -23.77 38.63 -35.51
N GLY A 572 -23.43 38.21 -34.29
CA GLY A 572 -23.91 38.78 -33.04
C GLY A 572 -24.70 37.76 -32.23
N GLU A 573 -24.06 37.24 -31.18
CA GLU A 573 -24.55 36.30 -30.17
C GLU A 573 -24.43 34.79 -30.52
N GLU A 574 -23.61 34.09 -29.72
CA GLU A 574 -23.46 32.63 -29.69
C GLU A 574 -24.79 31.98 -29.24
N GLU A 575 -25.77 31.89 -30.15
CA GLU A 575 -26.99 31.11 -29.93
C GLU A 575 -27.21 30.08 -31.06
N GLY A 576 -27.02 28.81 -30.67
CA GLY A 576 -27.78 27.63 -31.08
C GLY A 576 -27.97 27.33 -32.57
N ASN A 577 -27.61 26.12 -32.98
CA ASN A 577 -27.98 25.50 -34.26
C ASN A 577 -29.49 25.22 -34.41
N ALA A 578 -30.37 25.91 -33.68
CA ALA A 578 -31.80 25.62 -33.66
C ALA A 578 -32.53 26.21 -34.88
N ALA A 579 -33.42 25.43 -35.51
CA ALA A 579 -34.24 25.87 -36.64
C ALA A 579 -35.51 25.01 -36.78
N TRP A 580 -36.49 25.55 -37.49
CA TRP A 580 -37.67 24.80 -37.93
C TRP A 580 -37.40 24.13 -39.26
N VAL A 581 -37.90 22.91 -39.43
CA VAL A 581 -38.05 22.28 -40.75
C VAL A 581 -39.54 22.31 -41.10
N ILE A 582 -39.87 23.03 -42.17
CA ILE A 582 -41.22 23.13 -42.71
C ILE A 582 -41.31 22.14 -43.87
N GLN A 583 -42.22 21.17 -43.77
CA GLN A 583 -42.54 20.25 -44.86
C GLN A 583 -43.89 20.63 -45.45
N ILE A 584 -43.90 20.87 -46.76
CA ILE A 584 -45.09 21.17 -47.54
C ILE A 584 -45.35 19.99 -48.46
N ASP A 585 -46.43 19.26 -48.20
CA ASP A 585 -46.90 18.22 -49.11
C ASP A 585 -47.76 18.91 -50.18
N ALA A 586 -47.36 18.74 -51.44
CA ALA A 586 -48.00 19.39 -52.57
C ALA A 586 -48.11 18.46 -53.77
N TYR A 587 -48.84 18.91 -54.79
CA TYR A 587 -48.89 18.22 -56.08
C TYR A 587 -49.13 19.21 -57.21
N HIS A 588 -48.76 18.82 -58.43
CA HIS A 588 -49.12 19.54 -59.65
C HIS A 588 -49.70 18.60 -60.70
N PHE A 589 -50.36 19.21 -61.70
CA PHE A 589 -50.87 18.54 -62.89
C PHE A 589 -50.12 18.96 -64.16
N HIS A 590 -48.97 19.61 -64.02
CA HIS A 590 -48.06 19.91 -65.13
C HIS A 590 -47.46 18.61 -65.68
N ASN A 591 -48.25 17.80 -66.41
CA ASN A 591 -47.90 16.55 -67.09
C ASN A 591 -49.11 16.00 -67.88
N GLY A 592 -49.06 16.02 -69.22
CA GLY A 592 -50.12 15.43 -70.07
C GLY A 592 -49.90 13.92 -70.36
N PRO A 593 -50.96 13.13 -70.62
CA PRO A 593 -50.83 11.69 -70.95
C PRO A 593 -49.99 11.44 -72.23
N GLU A 594 -49.94 12.42 -73.12
CA GLU A 594 -49.27 12.35 -74.44
C GLU A 594 -47.77 12.66 -74.37
N TYR A 595 -47.30 13.21 -73.24
CA TYR A 595 -45.92 13.69 -73.05
C TYR A 595 -45.14 12.92 -71.97
N ALA A 596 -45.76 11.92 -71.34
CA ALA A 596 -45.18 11.12 -70.27
C ALA A 596 -43.89 10.34 -70.64
N SER A 597 -43.53 10.29 -71.93
CA SER A 597 -42.34 9.59 -72.45
C SER A 597 -41.10 10.47 -72.66
N THR A 598 -41.17 11.79 -72.41
CA THR A 598 -40.06 12.73 -72.68
C THR A 598 -39.16 13.08 -71.50
N GLY A 599 -39.47 12.64 -70.28
CA GLY A 599 -38.53 12.67 -69.13
C GLY A 599 -38.45 13.99 -68.34
N ASP A 600 -38.66 15.15 -68.96
CA ASP A 600 -38.28 16.47 -68.39
C ASP A 600 -39.38 17.22 -67.59
N GLU A 601 -40.48 16.59 -67.17
CA GLU A 601 -41.69 17.33 -66.71
C GLU A 601 -42.20 16.96 -65.29
N ARG A 602 -41.36 16.38 -64.42
CA ARG A 602 -41.75 16.01 -63.04
C ARG A 602 -41.12 16.93 -61.99
N GLU A 603 -40.10 16.45 -61.30
CA GLU A 603 -39.37 17.19 -60.28
C GLU A 603 -38.70 18.46 -60.85
N GLU A 604 -38.23 18.39 -62.09
CA GLU A 604 -37.60 19.49 -62.83
C GLU A 604 -38.48 20.75 -62.92
N PHE A 605 -39.80 20.57 -63.12
CA PHE A 605 -40.76 21.68 -63.13
C PHE A 605 -40.78 22.41 -61.79
N VAL A 606 -40.81 21.68 -60.67
CA VAL A 606 -40.83 22.25 -59.32
C VAL A 606 -39.50 22.94 -59.01
N LEU A 607 -38.37 22.33 -59.41
CA LEU A 607 -37.04 22.91 -59.25
C LEU A 607 -36.90 24.24 -60.00
N LYS A 608 -37.34 24.29 -61.27
CA LYS A 608 -37.25 25.47 -62.13
C LYS A 608 -38.20 26.60 -61.74
N THR A 609 -39.41 26.26 -61.29
CA THR A 609 -40.47 27.25 -61.05
C THR A 609 -40.53 27.73 -59.62
N TRP A 610 -40.57 26.82 -58.64
CA TRP A 610 -40.85 27.16 -57.25
C TRP A 610 -39.59 27.22 -56.39
N VAL A 611 -38.71 26.22 -56.48
CA VAL A 611 -37.45 26.21 -55.70
C VAL A 611 -36.53 27.36 -56.11
N ASN A 612 -36.43 27.62 -57.42
CA ASN A 612 -35.67 28.77 -57.91
C ASN A 612 -36.21 30.11 -57.36
N GLU A 613 -37.52 30.25 -57.25
CA GLU A 613 -38.15 31.43 -56.68
C GLU A 613 -37.88 31.53 -55.17
N LEU A 614 -37.93 30.41 -54.43
CA LEU A 614 -37.64 30.39 -52.99
C LEU A 614 -36.18 30.71 -52.63
N GLU A 615 -35.23 30.45 -53.52
CA GLU A 615 -33.81 30.79 -53.29
C GLU A 615 -33.43 32.21 -53.73
N GLY A 616 -33.99 32.68 -54.85
CA GLY A 616 -33.60 33.96 -55.48
C GLY A 616 -34.64 35.08 -55.38
N GLY A 617 -35.85 34.76 -54.95
CA GLY A 617 -36.98 35.69 -54.93
C GLY A 617 -37.11 36.47 -53.62
N SER A 618 -38.15 37.30 -53.60
CA SER A 618 -38.44 38.23 -52.53
C SER A 618 -39.94 38.33 -52.26
N VAL A 619 -40.28 38.88 -51.10
CA VAL A 619 -41.64 39.20 -50.70
C VAL A 619 -41.68 40.61 -50.15
N LYS A 620 -42.74 41.34 -50.52
CA LYS A 620 -43.03 42.67 -49.99
C LYS A 620 -43.84 42.56 -48.71
N LEU A 621 -43.28 43.05 -47.62
CA LEU A 621 -43.93 43.03 -46.30
C LEU A 621 -44.27 44.46 -45.87
N PRO A 622 -45.47 44.68 -45.30
CA PRO A 622 -45.84 45.99 -44.80
C PRO A 622 -45.07 46.30 -43.52
N MET A 623 -44.32 47.38 -43.52
CA MET A 623 -43.56 47.88 -42.38
C MET A 623 -44.02 49.26 -41.98
N ARG A 624 -43.97 49.57 -40.68
CA ARG A 624 -44.35 50.90 -40.22
C ARG A 624 -43.30 51.92 -40.70
N ALA A 625 -43.73 52.97 -41.37
CA ALA A 625 -42.85 54.04 -41.83
C ALA A 625 -42.18 54.73 -40.63
N ILE A 626 -40.87 54.96 -40.71
CA ILE A 626 -40.07 55.65 -39.69
C ILE A 626 -39.58 56.98 -40.30
N GLY A 627 -39.72 58.09 -39.56
CA GLY A 627 -39.19 59.39 -39.97
C GLY A 627 -37.66 59.49 -39.83
N GLU A 628 -37.04 60.52 -40.40
CA GLU A 628 -35.59 60.79 -40.28
C GLU A 628 -35.12 60.98 -38.82
N ASP A 629 -36.05 61.24 -37.90
CA ASP A 629 -35.85 61.36 -36.46
C ASP A 629 -35.97 60.03 -35.69
N GLY A 630 -36.19 58.91 -36.38
CA GLY A 630 -36.34 57.58 -35.79
C GLY A 630 -37.72 57.32 -35.18
N VAL A 631 -38.71 58.20 -35.40
CA VAL A 631 -40.05 58.07 -34.82
C VAL A 631 -41.03 57.45 -35.83
N PRO A 632 -41.87 56.46 -35.44
CA PRO A 632 -42.86 55.89 -36.34
C PRO A 632 -43.88 56.93 -36.82
N GLN A 633 -44.06 57.02 -38.13
CA GLN A 633 -44.99 57.97 -38.74
C GLN A 633 -46.44 57.53 -38.55
N SER A 634 -47.30 58.53 -38.34
CA SER A 634 -48.75 58.39 -38.34
C SER A 634 -49.36 59.36 -39.34
N ASP A 635 -50.48 58.97 -39.95
CA ASP A 635 -51.27 59.86 -40.80
C ASP A 635 -51.90 60.99 -39.96
N ALA A 636 -52.55 61.95 -40.62
CA ALA A 636 -53.21 63.08 -39.96
C ALA A 636 -54.32 62.68 -38.95
N ASN A 637 -54.76 61.42 -38.98
CA ASN A 637 -55.78 60.87 -38.08
C ASN A 637 -55.17 60.02 -36.95
N GLY A 638 -53.85 59.91 -36.89
CA GLY A 638 -53.12 59.12 -35.89
C GLY A 638 -52.96 57.64 -36.23
N ASN A 639 -53.40 57.18 -37.41
CA ASN A 639 -53.21 55.79 -37.82
C ASN A 639 -51.75 55.56 -38.25
N PRO A 640 -51.17 54.38 -37.95
CA PRO A 640 -49.83 54.05 -38.40
C PRO A 640 -49.75 54.04 -39.94
N VAL A 641 -48.74 54.70 -40.48
CA VAL A 641 -48.42 54.64 -41.92
C VAL A 641 -47.56 53.42 -42.17
N TYR A 642 -47.91 52.62 -43.19
CA TYR A 642 -47.12 51.48 -43.61
C TYR A 642 -46.48 51.73 -44.98
N VAL A 643 -45.22 51.33 -45.13
CA VAL A 643 -44.47 51.25 -46.38
C VAL A 643 -44.25 49.78 -46.73
N GLU A 644 -44.31 49.44 -48.01
CA GLU A 644 -43.91 48.11 -48.45
C GLU A 644 -42.39 48.05 -48.56
N GLU A 645 -41.78 47.16 -47.78
CA GLU A 645 -40.36 46.87 -47.88
C GLU A 645 -40.16 45.46 -48.42
N GLU A 646 -39.22 45.31 -49.34
CA GLU A 646 -38.93 44.06 -50.02
C GLU A 646 -37.84 43.30 -49.26
N PHE A 647 -38.14 42.05 -48.90
CA PHE A 647 -37.20 41.13 -48.26
C PHE A 647 -37.01 39.90 -49.12
N THR A 648 -35.76 39.50 -49.34
CA THR A 648 -35.46 38.20 -49.94
C THR A 648 -35.92 37.07 -49.00
N TYR A 649 -36.26 35.92 -49.56
CA TYR A 649 -36.63 34.77 -48.73
C TYR A 649 -35.50 34.33 -47.78
N LYS A 650 -34.24 34.53 -48.19
CA LYS A 650 -33.05 34.31 -47.36
C LYS A 650 -33.00 35.28 -46.16
N GLU A 651 -33.38 36.54 -46.33
CA GLU A 651 -33.48 37.51 -45.22
C GLU A 651 -34.58 37.15 -44.22
N LEU A 652 -35.66 36.51 -44.68
CA LEU A 652 -36.69 35.94 -43.79
C LEU A 652 -36.22 34.65 -43.07
N GLY A 653 -35.04 34.15 -43.42
CA GLY A 653 -34.46 32.94 -42.85
C GLY A 653 -34.99 31.66 -43.48
N LEU A 654 -35.63 31.72 -44.64
CA LEU A 654 -35.99 30.54 -45.44
C LEU A 654 -34.76 30.09 -46.22
N LEU A 655 -34.29 28.89 -45.92
CA LEU A 655 -33.03 28.34 -46.41
C LEU A 655 -33.24 26.89 -46.87
N HIS A 656 -32.38 26.40 -47.76
CA HIS A 656 -32.30 25.00 -48.19
C HIS A 656 -33.64 24.37 -48.62
N PRO A 657 -34.34 24.95 -49.62
CA PRO A 657 -35.51 24.29 -50.19
C PRO A 657 -35.10 22.99 -50.92
N LEU A 658 -35.62 21.87 -50.48
CA LEU A 658 -35.33 20.53 -50.99
C LEU A 658 -36.62 19.86 -51.49
N VAL A 659 -36.59 19.26 -52.68
CA VAL A 659 -37.73 18.50 -53.21
C VAL A 659 -37.54 17.02 -52.93
N ILE A 660 -38.61 16.37 -52.47
CA ILE A 660 -38.67 14.92 -52.33
C ILE A 660 -39.79 14.44 -53.27
N PRO A 661 -39.45 13.81 -54.40
CA PRO A 661 -40.43 13.38 -55.37
C PRO A 661 -41.29 12.25 -54.78
N GLY A 662 -42.60 12.35 -54.96
CA GLY A 662 -43.54 11.29 -54.60
C GLY A 662 -43.79 10.31 -55.75
N ASN A 663 -44.58 9.28 -55.48
CA ASN A 663 -44.95 8.30 -56.50
C ASN A 663 -45.85 8.94 -57.56
N TYR A 664 -45.41 8.94 -58.81
CA TYR A 664 -46.21 9.37 -59.96
C TYR A 664 -47.51 8.55 -60.04
N LEU A 665 -48.66 9.24 -60.14
CA LEU A 665 -49.97 8.61 -60.21
C LEU A 665 -50.55 8.78 -61.64
N PRO A 666 -50.26 7.85 -62.56
CA PRO A 666 -50.69 7.96 -63.96
C PRO A 666 -52.19 7.81 -64.16
N ASP A 667 -52.86 7.03 -63.31
CA ASP A 667 -54.27 6.68 -63.47
C ASP A 667 -55.23 7.68 -62.80
N ASN A 668 -54.71 8.80 -62.31
CA ASN A 668 -55.55 9.83 -61.70
C ASN A 668 -56.42 10.48 -62.79
N THR A 669 -57.75 10.50 -62.57
CA THR A 669 -58.69 11.12 -63.50
C THR A 669 -59.48 12.23 -62.80
N ILE A 670 -59.79 13.28 -63.56
CA ILE A 670 -60.61 14.40 -63.10
C ILE A 670 -61.99 14.30 -63.75
N PRO A 671 -63.09 14.41 -63.00
CA PRO A 671 -64.43 14.29 -63.58
C PRO A 671 -64.65 15.37 -64.64
N ASN A 672 -65.23 15.01 -65.79
CA ASN A 672 -65.53 15.96 -66.83
C ASN A 672 -66.77 16.79 -66.42
N PRO A 673 -66.64 18.13 -66.23
CA PRO A 673 -67.75 18.97 -65.80
C PRO A 673 -68.93 18.95 -66.79
N GLU A 674 -68.66 18.81 -68.09
CA GLU A 674 -69.68 18.68 -69.15
C GLU A 674 -70.48 17.38 -69.01
N TYR A 675 -69.82 16.27 -68.67
CA TYR A 675 -70.48 14.98 -68.43
C TYR A 675 -71.40 15.03 -67.20
N ILE A 676 -70.94 15.62 -66.09
CA ILE A 676 -71.74 15.78 -64.87
C ILE A 676 -72.96 16.68 -65.14
N LYS A 677 -72.79 17.79 -65.87
CA LYS A 677 -73.89 18.65 -66.30
C LYS A 677 -74.93 17.91 -67.15
N LYS A 678 -74.50 17.05 -68.07
CA LYS A 678 -75.38 16.35 -69.03
C LYS A 678 -76.13 15.17 -68.40
N TYR A 679 -75.52 14.44 -67.47
CA TYR A 679 -76.06 13.16 -66.97
C TYR A 679 -76.28 13.06 -65.45
N GLY A 680 -75.86 14.05 -64.65
CA GLY A 680 -75.80 13.98 -63.18
C GLY A 680 -77.11 14.20 -62.41
N GLY A 681 -78.29 14.25 -63.06
CA GLY A 681 -79.54 14.58 -62.35
C GLY A 681 -80.80 13.89 -62.87
N ALA A 682 -81.20 12.78 -62.24
CA ALA A 682 -82.61 12.31 -62.16
C ALA A 682 -82.82 11.14 -61.15
N GLY A 683 -83.24 11.48 -59.90
CA GLY A 683 -84.10 10.77 -58.92
C GLY A 683 -83.79 9.33 -58.44
N GLY A 684 -83.92 8.92 -57.16
CA GLY A 684 -84.31 9.54 -55.89
C GLY A 684 -84.73 8.44 -54.89
N GLY A 685 -84.30 8.50 -53.61
CA GLY A 685 -84.68 7.53 -52.56
C GLY A 685 -84.01 7.68 -51.18
N THR A 686 -84.36 8.73 -50.44
CA THR A 686 -84.44 8.89 -48.96
C THR A 686 -83.34 8.40 -47.98
N GLY A 687 -82.81 9.38 -47.23
CA GLY A 687 -82.44 9.31 -45.80
C GLY A 687 -81.03 9.84 -45.52
N GLY A 688 -80.78 10.95 -44.81
CA GLY A 688 -81.61 11.92 -44.12
C GLY A 688 -80.70 13.04 -43.56
N TYR A 689 -81.26 14.26 -43.54
CA TYR A 689 -80.96 15.49 -42.78
C TYR A 689 -79.83 15.47 -41.72
N GLY A 690 -79.08 16.55 -41.48
CA GLY A 690 -79.23 17.94 -41.88
C GLY A 690 -78.03 18.75 -41.39
N GLY A 691 -77.71 19.81 -42.12
CA GLY A 691 -76.59 20.69 -41.82
C GLY A 691 -76.95 21.89 -40.95
N ALA A 692 -75.85 22.51 -40.50
CA ALA A 692 -75.64 23.93 -40.22
C ALA A 692 -76.45 24.60 -39.09
N GLY A 693 -75.71 25.22 -38.16
CA GLY A 693 -76.27 26.18 -37.22
C GLY A 693 -75.23 26.76 -36.26
N TYR A 694 -74.72 27.94 -36.63
CA TYR A 694 -73.83 28.84 -35.89
C TYR A 694 -74.26 29.18 -34.44
N GLY A 695 -73.25 29.49 -33.61
CA GLY A 695 -73.24 30.73 -32.82
C GLY A 695 -73.33 30.60 -31.30
N GLY A 696 -72.46 31.33 -30.60
CA GLY A 696 -72.83 32.06 -29.39
C GLY A 696 -72.01 31.78 -28.14
N GLU A 697 -71.25 32.79 -27.72
CA GLU A 697 -70.38 32.90 -26.54
C GLU A 697 -71.10 32.90 -25.17
N GLY A 698 -70.31 32.66 -24.12
CA GLY A 698 -70.43 33.21 -22.77
C GLY A 698 -71.23 32.35 -21.77
N GLY A 699 -70.81 32.12 -20.53
CA GLY A 699 -69.68 32.60 -19.75
C GLY A 699 -69.86 32.20 -18.26
N TYR A 700 -68.75 32.30 -17.52
CA TYR A 700 -68.60 32.57 -16.08
C TYR A 700 -69.14 31.64 -14.96
N GLY A 701 -68.22 31.38 -14.02
CA GLY A 701 -68.46 31.08 -12.59
C GLY A 701 -68.22 29.61 -12.24
N GLY A 702 -67.36 29.20 -11.31
CA GLY A 702 -66.70 29.87 -10.19
C GLY A 702 -66.82 28.98 -8.94
N ALA A 703 -65.70 28.81 -8.21
CA ALA A 703 -65.54 28.16 -6.88
C ALA A 703 -65.68 26.61 -6.82
N GLY A 704 -64.92 25.87 -6.00
CA GLY A 704 -64.00 26.25 -4.94
C GLY A 704 -63.33 25.03 -4.26
N TYR A 705 -62.30 25.38 -3.48
CA TYR A 705 -61.51 24.70 -2.44
C TYR A 705 -61.83 23.28 -1.90
N GLY A 706 -60.73 22.60 -1.53
CA GLY A 706 -60.62 21.54 -0.50
C GLY A 706 -59.82 20.35 -1.04
N GLY A 707 -58.62 19.99 -0.57
CA GLY A 707 -58.13 19.86 0.80
C GLY A 707 -58.16 18.38 1.19
N GLY A 708 -57.01 17.75 1.48
CA GLY A 708 -56.97 16.43 2.12
C GLY A 708 -55.78 15.54 1.74
N GLU A 709 -54.86 15.38 2.69
CA GLU A 709 -53.86 14.30 2.75
C GLU A 709 -54.51 12.91 2.89
N ALA A 710 -53.77 11.89 2.46
CA ALA A 710 -53.34 10.71 3.23
C ALA A 710 -53.46 9.38 2.45
N GLY A 711 -52.41 8.55 2.58
CA GLY A 711 -52.62 7.13 2.90
C GLY A 711 -52.11 6.06 1.92
N TYR A 712 -50.94 5.51 2.26
CA TYR A 712 -50.63 4.07 2.42
C TYR A 712 -50.74 3.04 1.26
N GLY A 713 -49.62 2.30 1.12
CA GLY A 713 -49.56 0.84 0.87
C GLY A 713 -49.57 0.42 -0.60
N GLY A 714 -48.72 -0.45 -1.11
CA GLY A 714 -47.82 -1.42 -0.49
C GLY A 714 -47.89 -2.72 -1.30
N ALA A 715 -46.72 -3.29 -1.64
CA ALA A 715 -46.46 -4.65 -2.14
C ALA A 715 -47.16 -5.07 -3.46
N GLY A 716 -46.60 -5.89 -4.34
CA GLY A 716 -45.41 -6.73 -4.33
C GLY A 716 -45.61 -7.86 -5.35
N TYR A 717 -44.51 -8.55 -5.68
CA TYR A 717 -44.43 -9.83 -6.42
C TYR A 717 -44.85 -9.82 -7.91
N GLY A 718 -44.18 -10.50 -8.83
CA GLY A 718 -43.07 -11.46 -8.75
C GLY A 718 -43.01 -12.29 -10.04
N GLY A 719 -41.90 -13.00 -10.24
CA GLY A 719 -41.77 -14.19 -11.11
C GLY A 719 -41.68 -13.90 -12.62
N SER A 720 -40.53 -14.10 -13.28
CA SER A 720 -39.81 -15.35 -13.56
C SER A 720 -40.22 -15.99 -14.89
N ASP A 721 -39.20 -16.16 -15.72
CA ASP A 721 -38.94 -17.26 -16.63
C ASP A 721 -39.70 -17.42 -17.94
N GLY A 722 -38.90 -17.76 -18.95
CA GLY A 722 -39.24 -18.86 -19.85
C GLY A 722 -39.39 -18.44 -21.30
N GLY A 723 -38.28 -18.50 -22.05
CA GLY A 723 -38.28 -18.30 -23.48
C GLY A 723 -38.95 -19.44 -24.28
N GLY A 724 -38.88 -19.31 -25.59
CA GLY A 724 -39.07 -20.44 -26.49
C GLY A 724 -39.79 -20.12 -27.79
N TYR A 725 -39.01 -20.02 -28.87
CA TYR A 725 -39.22 -20.58 -30.21
C TYR A 725 -40.63 -20.59 -30.84
N GLY A 726 -40.68 -20.16 -32.12
CA GLY A 726 -41.65 -20.71 -33.06
C GLY A 726 -41.87 -19.84 -34.30
N GLY A 727 -41.30 -20.26 -35.42
CA GLY A 727 -41.37 -19.55 -36.69
C GLY A 727 -42.71 -19.66 -37.43
N GLY A 728 -42.77 -18.93 -38.55
CA GLY A 728 -43.37 -19.42 -39.79
C GLY A 728 -44.80 -18.98 -40.10
N TYR A 729 -44.94 -18.01 -41.00
CA TYR A 729 -46.12 -17.83 -41.84
C TYR A 729 -45.59 -17.64 -43.28
N GLY A 730 -45.96 -18.41 -44.31
CA GLY A 730 -47.20 -19.17 -44.50
C GLY A 730 -48.09 -18.43 -45.48
N SER A 731 -47.78 -18.55 -46.77
CA SER A 731 -48.58 -18.08 -47.91
C SER A 731 -49.94 -18.79 -47.95
N GLY A 732 -51.02 -18.05 -48.17
CA GLY A 732 -52.36 -18.62 -48.32
C GLY A 732 -53.33 -17.62 -48.94
N SER A 733 -53.41 -17.67 -50.27
CA SER A 733 -54.44 -17.05 -51.10
C SER A 733 -55.84 -17.55 -50.71
N GLY A 734 -56.80 -16.63 -50.66
CA GLY A 734 -58.23 -16.91 -50.49
C GLY A 734 -59.04 -15.86 -51.24
N GLY A 735 -59.53 -16.23 -52.42
CA GLY A 735 -60.34 -15.39 -53.29
C GLY A 735 -61.78 -15.19 -52.82
N GLY A 736 -62.47 -14.26 -53.47
CA GLY A 736 -63.91 -14.02 -53.28
C GLY A 736 -64.42 -12.95 -54.25
N ALA A 737 -64.90 -13.42 -55.40
CA ALA A 737 -65.48 -12.64 -56.49
C ALA A 737 -66.80 -11.94 -56.12
N GLY A 738 -67.19 -10.92 -56.91
CA GLY A 738 -68.61 -10.59 -57.04
C GLY A 738 -68.95 -9.22 -57.61
N MET A 739 -69.37 -9.24 -58.89
CA MET A 739 -70.40 -8.38 -59.51
C MET A 739 -70.02 -6.95 -59.96
N TYR A 740 -69.81 -6.81 -61.27
CA TYR A 740 -70.39 -5.68 -62.02
C TYR A 740 -71.30 -6.25 -63.11
N GLY A 741 -72.60 -5.94 -62.98
CA GLY A 741 -73.62 -6.22 -63.98
C GLY A 741 -73.44 -5.35 -65.22
N GLY A 742 -73.64 -5.95 -66.39
CA GLY A 742 -73.53 -5.28 -67.68
C GLY A 742 -74.59 -4.20 -67.90
N THR A 743 -74.17 -3.11 -68.53
CA THR A 743 -75.04 -2.05 -69.04
C THR A 743 -75.46 -2.38 -70.48
N ALA A 744 -76.77 -2.26 -70.72
CA ALA A 744 -77.41 -2.39 -72.01
C ALA A 744 -76.91 -1.32 -73.01
N ALA A 745 -76.79 -1.72 -74.28
CA ALA A 745 -76.39 -0.88 -75.40
C ALA A 745 -77.42 0.23 -75.70
N ALA A 746 -76.93 1.46 -75.94
CA ALA A 746 -77.69 2.59 -76.46
C ALA A 746 -77.29 2.90 -77.93
N LYS A 747 -78.16 3.65 -78.62
CA LYS A 747 -78.28 3.83 -80.08
C LYS A 747 -77.15 4.68 -80.71
N PRO A 748 -76.85 4.53 -82.02
CA PRO A 748 -75.75 5.22 -82.69
C PRO A 748 -76.10 6.67 -83.06
N GLY A 749 -75.20 7.64 -82.76
CA GLY A 749 -75.26 9.00 -83.31
C GLY A 749 -74.95 10.19 -82.38
N GLU A 750 -74.56 10.00 -81.12
CA GLU A 750 -74.08 11.09 -80.25
C GLU A 750 -72.59 10.88 -79.92
N GLU A 751 -71.77 11.94 -80.07
CA GLU A 751 -70.40 11.98 -79.55
C GLU A 751 -70.41 11.73 -78.03
N GLU A 752 -69.71 10.70 -77.59
CA GLU A 752 -69.60 10.33 -76.19
C GLU A 752 -68.68 11.32 -75.46
N ILE A 753 -69.29 12.21 -74.67
CA ILE A 753 -68.53 13.05 -73.73
C ILE A 753 -67.88 12.11 -72.70
N PRO A 754 -66.54 12.08 -72.56
CA PRO A 754 -65.87 11.18 -71.63
C PRO A 754 -66.25 11.55 -70.18
N ARG A 755 -66.44 10.53 -69.32
CA ARG A 755 -66.84 10.73 -67.91
C ARG A 755 -65.82 11.52 -67.10
N SER A 756 -64.55 11.42 -67.48
CA SER A 756 -63.41 12.02 -66.81
C SER A 756 -62.24 12.18 -67.78
N PHE A 757 -61.39 13.17 -67.57
CA PHE A 757 -60.11 13.32 -68.28
C PHE A 757 -58.99 12.65 -67.48
N PRO A 758 -58.01 12.01 -68.13
CA PRO A 758 -56.76 11.60 -67.46
C PRO A 758 -55.97 12.86 -67.06
N ALA A 759 -55.58 12.93 -65.79
CA ALA A 759 -54.84 14.03 -65.19
C ALA A 759 -53.75 13.45 -64.27
N PRO A 760 -52.62 13.01 -64.83
CA PRO A 760 -51.53 12.42 -64.07
C PRO A 760 -51.13 13.37 -62.93
N LYS A 761 -51.19 12.85 -61.70
CA LYS A 761 -50.92 13.63 -60.51
C LYS A 761 -49.50 13.33 -60.06
N PHE A 762 -48.69 14.37 -59.94
CA PHE A 762 -47.35 14.24 -59.35
C PHE A 762 -47.34 14.83 -57.94
N PRO A 763 -47.47 14.00 -56.89
CA PRO A 763 -47.24 14.44 -55.53
C PRO A 763 -45.75 14.61 -55.28
N PHE A 764 -45.38 15.64 -54.52
CA PHE A 764 -44.03 15.84 -54.03
C PHE A 764 -44.09 16.48 -52.64
N LYS A 765 -42.96 16.48 -51.95
CA LYS A 765 -42.81 17.20 -50.69
C LYS A 765 -41.70 18.22 -50.86
N LEU A 766 -41.94 19.44 -50.41
CA LEU A 766 -40.93 20.48 -50.32
C LEU A 766 -40.55 20.63 -48.85
N GLN A 767 -39.27 20.49 -48.53
CA GLN A 767 -38.76 20.75 -47.19
C GLN A 767 -37.93 22.02 -47.21
N ILE A 768 -38.20 22.94 -46.28
CA ILE A 768 -37.51 24.23 -46.15
C ILE A 768 -37.03 24.36 -44.70
N ILE A 769 -35.79 24.80 -44.52
CA ILE A 769 -35.27 25.17 -43.21
C ILE A 769 -35.66 26.63 -42.95
N TRP A 770 -36.33 26.88 -41.84
CA TRP A 770 -36.67 28.22 -41.41
C TRP A 770 -36.00 28.57 -40.08
N LYS A 771 -35.07 29.54 -40.13
CA LYS A 771 -34.49 30.16 -38.93
C LYS A 771 -35.24 31.46 -38.66
N GLU A 772 -35.87 31.57 -37.49
CA GLU A 772 -36.65 32.75 -37.12
C GLU A 772 -35.75 33.99 -37.13
N LYS A 773 -36.01 34.92 -38.04
CA LYS A 773 -35.35 36.23 -38.09
C LYS A 773 -36.38 37.33 -37.85
N PRO A 774 -36.51 37.87 -36.63
CA PRO A 774 -37.28 39.08 -36.36
C PRO A 774 -36.90 40.25 -37.28
N LEU A 775 -37.85 41.13 -37.57
CA LEU A 775 -37.64 42.29 -38.43
C LEU A 775 -36.45 43.15 -37.98
N THR A 776 -36.29 43.36 -36.68
CA THR A 776 -35.16 44.10 -36.10
C THR A 776 -33.80 43.51 -36.48
N LEU A 777 -33.66 42.18 -36.44
CA LEU A 777 -32.42 41.51 -36.83
C LEU A 777 -32.16 41.60 -38.35
N ARG A 778 -33.22 41.61 -39.17
CA ARG A 778 -33.08 41.77 -40.63
C ARG A 778 -32.53 43.15 -41.00
N LEU A 779 -33.07 44.20 -40.36
CA LEU A 779 -32.64 45.58 -40.62
C LEU A 779 -31.21 45.82 -40.11
N LEU A 780 -30.87 45.31 -38.93
CA LEU A 780 -29.52 45.39 -38.39
C LEU A 780 -28.50 44.67 -39.30
N ALA A 781 -28.84 43.50 -39.83
CA ALA A 781 -27.98 42.80 -40.78
C ALA A 781 -27.76 43.58 -42.09
N ARG A 782 -28.78 44.34 -42.56
CA ARG A 782 -28.64 45.24 -43.73
C ARG A 782 -27.73 46.44 -43.43
N GLU A 783 -27.83 47.02 -42.24
CA GLU A 783 -26.95 48.12 -41.82
C GLU A 783 -25.49 47.66 -41.73
N LEU A 784 -25.22 46.53 -41.06
CA LEU A 784 -23.88 45.95 -40.99
C LEU A 784 -23.31 45.60 -42.36
N ALA A 785 -24.13 45.05 -43.28
CA ALA A 785 -23.69 44.74 -44.64
C ALA A 785 -23.35 46.01 -45.45
N LYS A 786 -24.05 47.13 -45.21
CA LYS A 786 -23.70 48.43 -45.81
C LYS A 786 -22.38 48.96 -45.26
N GLU A 787 -22.19 48.93 -43.94
CA GLU A 787 -20.94 49.34 -43.29
C GLU A 787 -19.74 48.50 -43.78
N ALA A 788 -19.92 47.19 -43.97
CA ALA A 788 -18.89 46.30 -44.51
C ALA A 788 -18.56 46.59 -45.99
N ALA A 789 -19.56 46.87 -46.83
CA ALA A 789 -19.35 47.22 -48.23
C ALA A 789 -18.68 48.60 -48.42
N GLU A 790 -18.97 49.55 -47.52
CA GLU A 790 -18.28 50.84 -47.47
C GLU A 790 -16.81 50.69 -47.04
N ALA A 791 -16.51 49.75 -46.12
CA ALA A 791 -15.15 49.44 -45.69
C ALA A 791 -14.29 48.72 -46.77
N GLU A 792 -14.88 47.88 -47.62
CA GLU A 792 -14.17 47.24 -48.75
C GLU A 792 -13.95 48.19 -49.94
N GLY A 793 -14.80 49.22 -50.11
CA GLY A 793 -14.69 50.21 -51.19
C GLY A 793 -13.57 51.26 -51.02
N GLU A 794 -13.03 51.44 -49.81
CA GLU A 794 -11.97 52.42 -49.53
C GLU A 794 -10.54 51.82 -49.62
N GLY A 795 -10.40 50.52 -49.90
CA GLY A 795 -9.12 49.79 -49.96
C GLY A 795 -8.35 49.82 -51.29
N GLU A 796 -8.91 50.38 -52.37
CA GLU A 796 -8.25 50.47 -53.69
C GLU A 796 -7.94 51.93 -54.10
N THR A 797 -7.16 52.67 -53.31
CA THR A 797 -6.35 53.80 -53.81
C THR A 797 -5.13 54.06 -52.90
N GLU A 798 -4.09 53.22 -53.00
CA GLU A 798 -2.75 53.63 -52.55
C GLU A 798 -1.99 54.31 -53.70
N GLY A 799 -1.52 55.52 -53.43
CA GLY A 799 -0.68 56.32 -54.32
C GLY A 799 0.18 57.32 -53.56
N ASP A 800 1.34 56.82 -53.10
CA ASP A 800 2.65 57.48 -53.04
C ASP A 800 3.04 58.45 -51.88
N VAL A 801 4.21 58.12 -51.29
CA VAL A 801 5.23 58.93 -50.54
C VAL A 801 4.85 59.52 -49.16
N ASP A 802 5.67 59.63 -48.09
CA ASP A 802 7.11 59.42 -47.77
C ASP A 802 7.23 59.30 -46.21
N PRO A 803 8.19 58.57 -45.62
CA PRO A 803 8.25 58.29 -44.19
C PRO A 803 9.21 59.26 -43.46
N THR A 804 8.69 60.39 -42.98
CA THR A 804 9.34 61.16 -41.90
C THR A 804 8.29 61.99 -41.16
N ASP A 805 7.77 61.50 -40.04
CA ASP A 805 7.77 62.33 -38.83
C ASP A 805 7.71 61.48 -37.57
N THR A 806 8.63 61.79 -36.69
CA THR A 806 8.84 61.21 -35.37
C THR A 806 8.27 62.16 -34.33
N THR A 807 8.02 61.64 -33.12
CA THR A 807 7.83 62.38 -31.85
C THR A 807 6.38 62.86 -31.62
N LEU A 808 5.75 62.77 -30.45
CA LEU A 808 6.12 62.51 -29.05
C LEU A 808 5.03 61.60 -28.42
N GLY A 809 5.31 60.74 -27.43
CA GLY A 809 5.46 61.08 -26.00
C GLY A 809 4.08 61.34 -25.39
N ASP A 810 3.64 60.78 -24.27
CA ASP A 810 4.26 60.24 -23.06
C ASP A 810 3.14 59.45 -22.35
N GLU A 811 3.41 58.23 -21.89
CA GLU A 811 3.63 57.89 -20.47
C GLU A 811 2.40 57.94 -19.53
N ASN A 812 2.30 56.82 -18.79
CA ASN A 812 1.82 56.70 -17.42
C ASN A 812 0.31 56.82 -17.16
N LEU A 813 -0.32 55.72 -16.71
CA LEU A 813 -0.26 55.35 -15.29
C LEU A 813 -0.84 53.96 -15.03
N ALA A 814 -0.08 53.19 -14.27
CA ALA A 814 -0.46 51.92 -13.68
C ALA A 814 -1.40 52.11 -12.47
N SER A 815 -1.92 50.96 -12.02
CA SER A 815 -2.33 50.60 -10.63
C SER A 815 -3.52 51.34 -9.99
N ASP A 816 -4.66 50.65 -9.89
CA ASP A 816 -5.12 50.00 -8.64
C ASP A 816 -6.49 49.29 -8.86
N ILE A 817 -6.65 48.13 -8.17
CA ILE A 817 -7.75 47.14 -8.11
C ILE A 817 -7.58 45.88 -8.96
#